data_AF-A0A177P4R9-F1
#
_entry.id   AF-A0A177P4R9-F1
#
_cell.length_a   1.000
_cell.length_b   1.000
_cell.length_c   1.000
_cell.angle_alpha   90.00
_cell.angle_beta   90.00
_cell.angle_gamma   90.00
#
_symmetry.space_group_name_H-M   'P 1'
#
loop_
_entity.id
_entity.type
_entity.pdbx_description
1 polymer ?
#
loop_
_entity_poly.entity_id
_entity_poly.type
_entity_poly.pdbx_seq_one_letter_code
_entity_poly.pdbx_strand_id
1 'polypeptide(L)'
;MSGSSVNGTAEIRAVQYLRAAAAILVVFIHTGVYTEQFYWPTPRAFGAGGVDLFFVISGFIMMVVTTERPIAPRAFLARRIIRVAPLYWIFTLAILAVCVAWPTAMLHNLVTFDHVALSLLFIPHFNPLESNYTPFFKLGWTLNYEIYFYLVFAALLVIPSPRLRLAILAGFFSLATAFYLAFLPRDPFLHIYCNPMALEFVIGAAVGYLYVSGNIAKISLPTAAALIVGGLFVIVAMFDADDVARVQTVGLASAGLLLGLLATEAHGKLGRSSLLMLLGDASYSIYLAHPIVLTLARVATRALHLPVERPVVGVIAVIATLTLSIAAGVVVHLLIEKPLLAVLRRRLLRRADAREAAPSFDFVTTRAGRRMAALLLCALGVATIAFAERSLAAEPKRAPPRLVHEEDFSRAGGLDQNFWSYEIGFIRNHEAQYYRPENVFVANGALALEGRAEGVLNARYDGASKDWTRSTLTSEYTSGSIFSRFSMRYGAVEVVARAPKGAGTWPAIWMLGGDDGPPYREIDIVEAVGKHPNIVFTSAHAGPTLDELTNWSAETNVPTLSSQWHVYRLDWSAEAIAVSIDGRQVLSVAPRGPDDPLRMPMRIRINLALGGSWGGQIDRSALPARFEIRSIRVYSNEM
;
A
#
# COMPACT_ATOMS: atom_id res chain seq x y z
N MET A 1 -11.74 40.77 -39.24
CA MET A 1 -11.09 39.76 -40.10
C MET A 1 -11.04 38.44 -39.35
N SER A 2 -11.31 37.36 -40.08
CA SER A 2 -11.71 36.02 -39.67
C SER A 2 -10.63 35.20 -38.95
N GLY A 3 -11.05 34.41 -37.96
CA GLY A 3 -10.23 33.40 -37.29
C GLY A 3 -11.08 32.49 -36.41
N SER A 4 -11.80 31.57 -37.06
CA SER A 4 -12.69 30.51 -36.55
C SER A 4 -12.39 29.94 -35.15
N SER A 5 -13.33 30.15 -34.22
CA SER A 5 -13.48 29.41 -32.96
C SER A 5 -14.26 28.12 -33.20
N VAL A 6 -13.64 26.97 -32.93
CA VAL A 6 -14.30 25.66 -32.96
C VAL A 6 -14.06 24.98 -31.61
N ASN A 7 -15.17 24.76 -30.88
CA ASN A 7 -15.39 23.89 -29.71
C ASN A 7 -15.12 24.45 -28.28
N GLY A 8 -16.10 25.12 -27.65
CA GLY A 8 -17.34 24.47 -27.22
C GLY A 8 -17.66 24.26 -25.73
N THR A 9 -16.73 24.29 -24.77
CA THR A 9 -17.07 24.28 -23.32
C THR A 9 -16.09 25.22 -22.61
N ALA A 10 -16.59 26.21 -21.89
CA ALA A 10 -15.75 27.08 -21.07
C ALA A 10 -14.96 26.20 -20.08
N GLU A 11 -13.64 26.38 -20.07
CA GLU A 11 -12.75 25.63 -19.22
C GLU A 11 -12.99 26.00 -17.75
N ILE A 12 -13.41 25.03 -16.91
CA ILE A 12 -13.74 25.27 -15.49
C ILE A 12 -12.45 25.44 -14.70
N ARG A 13 -12.17 26.65 -14.21
CA ARG A 13 -10.89 27.01 -13.58
C ARG A 13 -10.69 26.29 -12.26
N ALA A 14 -11.74 26.18 -11.45
CA ALA A 14 -11.71 25.48 -10.17
C ALA A 14 -11.19 24.04 -10.32
N VAL A 15 -11.65 23.34 -11.36
CA VAL A 15 -11.23 21.96 -11.67
C VAL A 15 -9.74 21.91 -12.03
N GLN A 16 -9.26 22.83 -12.87
CA GLN A 16 -7.86 22.82 -13.27
C GLN A 16 -6.93 23.12 -12.10
N TYR A 17 -7.32 24.04 -11.22
CA TYR A 17 -6.53 24.40 -10.03
C TYR A 17 -6.45 23.23 -9.05
N LEU A 18 -7.56 22.54 -8.82
CA LEU A 18 -7.57 21.37 -7.94
C LEU A 18 -6.85 20.18 -8.54
N ARG A 19 -6.90 19.98 -9.87
CA ARG A 19 -6.08 18.95 -10.54
C ARG A 19 -4.58 19.23 -10.40
N ALA A 20 -4.17 20.49 -10.49
CA ALA A 20 -2.78 20.88 -10.24
C ALA A 20 -2.38 20.58 -8.79
N ALA A 21 -3.21 20.98 -7.82
CA ALA A 21 -2.97 20.73 -6.40
C ALA A 21 -2.91 19.23 -6.09
N ALA A 22 -3.86 18.44 -6.61
CA ALA A 22 -3.91 17.00 -6.46
C ALA A 22 -2.65 16.31 -6.97
N ALA A 23 -2.18 16.66 -8.18
CA ALA A 23 -0.95 16.12 -8.73
C ALA A 23 0.27 16.46 -7.85
N ILE A 24 0.38 17.71 -7.40
CA ILE A 24 1.51 18.17 -6.56
C ILE A 24 1.51 17.45 -5.21
N LEU A 25 0.35 17.30 -4.56
CA LEU A 25 0.20 16.57 -3.29
C LEU A 25 0.64 15.11 -3.44
N VAL A 26 0.24 14.45 -4.53
CA VAL A 26 0.66 13.07 -4.82
C VAL A 26 2.17 12.97 -5.06
N VAL A 27 2.78 13.91 -5.77
CA VAL A 27 4.25 13.91 -5.95
C VAL A 27 4.95 14.15 -4.61
N PHE A 28 4.40 15.01 -3.77
CA PHE A 28 4.96 15.33 -2.46
C PHE A 28 5.04 14.09 -1.56
N ILE A 29 3.94 13.35 -1.38
CA ILE A 29 3.94 12.11 -0.59
C ILE A 29 4.92 11.07 -1.14
N HIS A 30 4.95 10.88 -2.47
CA HIS A 30 5.86 9.91 -3.07
C HIS A 30 7.32 10.33 -2.98
N THR A 31 7.64 11.62 -2.87
CA THR A 31 9.02 12.05 -2.60
C THR A 31 9.48 11.45 -1.26
N GLY A 32 8.65 11.51 -0.22
CA GLY A 32 8.95 10.87 1.08
C GLY A 32 9.15 9.34 1.01
N VAL A 33 8.48 8.67 0.07
CA VAL A 33 8.58 7.20 -0.14
C VAL A 33 9.81 6.83 -0.96
N TYR A 34 10.07 7.51 -2.08
CA TYR A 34 11.15 7.14 -3.01
C TYR A 34 12.51 7.69 -2.61
N THR A 35 12.57 8.68 -1.71
CA THR A 35 13.82 9.27 -1.22
C THR A 35 13.91 9.18 0.31
N GLU A 36 13.71 7.97 0.84
CA GLU A 36 13.68 7.68 2.29
C GLU A 36 14.92 8.17 3.05
N GLN A 37 16.07 8.27 2.39
CA GLN A 37 17.31 8.75 3.00
C GLN A 37 17.41 10.28 3.11
N PHE A 38 16.49 11.03 2.48
CA PHE A 38 16.48 12.48 2.57
C PHE A 38 15.91 12.90 3.93
N TYR A 39 16.50 13.93 4.53
CA TYR A 39 15.87 14.57 5.68
C TYR A 39 14.49 15.12 5.30
N TRP A 40 13.50 14.87 6.15
CA TRP A 40 12.10 15.18 5.88
C TRP A 40 11.44 15.88 7.09
N PRO A 41 10.99 17.14 6.95
CA PRO A 41 10.53 17.94 8.09
C PRO A 41 9.02 17.80 8.41
N THR A 42 8.27 17.01 7.63
CA THR A 42 6.80 16.86 7.77
C THR A 42 6.42 15.40 7.98
N PRO A 43 5.19 15.06 8.39
CA PRO A 43 4.75 13.67 8.39
C PRO A 43 4.85 13.06 6.97
N ARG A 44 5.44 11.87 6.82
CA ARG A 44 5.65 11.24 5.49
C ARG A 44 4.35 10.90 4.74
N ALA A 45 3.24 10.74 5.47
CA ALA A 45 1.92 10.50 4.89
C ALA A 45 1.23 11.78 4.36
N PHE A 46 1.81 12.98 4.60
CA PHE A 46 1.27 14.22 4.08
C PHE A 46 1.27 14.23 2.54
N GLY A 47 0.12 14.53 1.94
CA GLY A 47 -0.07 14.53 0.48
C GLY A 47 -0.94 13.39 -0.06
N ALA A 48 -1.28 12.38 0.76
CA ALA A 48 -2.17 11.27 0.37
C ALA A 48 -3.52 11.76 -0.18
N GLY A 49 -4.06 12.84 0.39
CA GLY A 49 -5.33 13.47 0.00
C GLY A 49 -5.40 13.99 -1.44
N GLY A 50 -4.28 14.03 -2.16
CA GLY A 50 -4.28 14.35 -3.58
C GLY A 50 -5.04 13.31 -4.42
N VAL A 51 -5.07 12.04 -4.00
CA VAL A 51 -5.83 10.98 -4.70
C VAL A 51 -7.34 11.22 -4.57
N ASP A 52 -7.79 11.62 -3.39
CA ASP A 52 -9.20 11.85 -3.05
C ASP A 52 -9.76 13.03 -3.86
N LEU A 53 -8.95 14.08 -4.04
CA LEU A 53 -9.25 15.17 -4.95
C LEU A 53 -9.44 14.66 -6.39
N PHE A 54 -8.61 13.74 -6.89
CA PHE A 54 -8.78 13.19 -8.24
C PHE A 54 -10.10 12.42 -8.39
N PHE A 55 -10.49 11.59 -7.42
CA PHE A 55 -11.73 10.83 -7.47
C PHE A 55 -12.97 11.74 -7.45
N VAL A 56 -13.00 12.72 -6.54
CA VAL A 56 -14.09 13.72 -6.47
C VAL A 56 -14.17 14.53 -7.77
N ILE A 57 -13.03 14.99 -8.32
CA ILE A 57 -13.00 15.73 -9.59
C ILE A 57 -13.49 14.85 -10.75
N SER A 58 -13.12 13.57 -10.78
CA SER A 58 -13.55 12.66 -11.84
C SER A 58 -15.06 12.51 -11.87
N GLY A 59 -15.66 12.19 -10.71
CA GLY A 59 -17.12 12.10 -10.57
C GLY A 59 -17.83 13.38 -11.02
N PHE A 60 -17.29 14.54 -10.63
CA PHE A 60 -17.78 15.85 -11.06
C PHE A 60 -17.76 16.01 -12.58
N ILE A 61 -16.61 15.79 -13.22
CA ILE A 61 -16.45 15.94 -14.67
C ILE A 61 -17.41 15.00 -15.41
N MET A 62 -17.57 13.76 -14.94
CA MET A 62 -18.45 12.79 -15.61
C MET A 62 -19.90 13.25 -15.58
N MET A 63 -20.39 13.76 -14.44
CA MET A 63 -21.75 14.27 -14.33
C MET A 63 -21.97 15.53 -15.19
N VAL A 64 -21.03 16.48 -15.17
CA VAL A 64 -21.16 17.75 -15.93
C VAL A 64 -21.14 17.51 -17.43
N VAL A 65 -20.07 16.88 -17.94
CA VAL A 65 -19.84 16.73 -19.38
C VAL A 65 -20.96 15.93 -20.05
N THR A 66 -21.49 14.90 -19.38
CA THR A 66 -22.52 14.01 -19.96
C THR A 66 -23.94 14.54 -19.79
N THR A 67 -24.15 15.52 -18.91
CA THR A 67 -25.44 16.23 -18.78
C THR A 67 -25.55 17.37 -19.77
N GLU A 68 -24.48 18.16 -19.95
CA GLU A 68 -24.47 19.25 -20.93
C GLU A 68 -24.43 18.76 -22.37
N ARG A 69 -23.79 17.60 -22.60
CA ARG A 69 -23.62 17.00 -23.92
C ARG A 69 -23.93 15.50 -23.85
N PRO A 70 -25.18 15.09 -24.13
CA PRO A 70 -25.53 13.68 -24.21
C PRO A 70 -24.60 12.94 -25.18
N ILE A 71 -24.06 11.81 -24.73
CA ILE A 71 -23.09 11.01 -25.46
C ILE A 71 -23.44 9.53 -25.32
N ALA A 72 -23.28 8.77 -26.40
CA ALA A 72 -23.50 7.33 -26.35
C ALA A 72 -22.46 6.63 -25.44
N PRO A 73 -22.83 5.56 -24.72
CA PRO A 73 -21.92 4.82 -23.84
C PRO A 73 -20.59 4.43 -24.50
N ARG A 74 -20.63 3.95 -25.75
CA ARG A 74 -19.42 3.54 -26.49
C ARG A 74 -18.49 4.72 -26.81
N ALA A 75 -19.04 5.86 -27.23
CA ALA A 75 -18.27 7.05 -27.53
C ALA A 75 -17.69 7.67 -26.25
N PHE A 76 -18.43 7.58 -25.14
CA PHE A 76 -17.94 7.96 -23.81
C PHE A 76 -16.73 7.11 -23.40
N LEU A 77 -16.85 5.77 -23.43
CA LEU A 77 -15.77 4.87 -23.06
C LEU A 77 -14.54 5.06 -23.96
N ALA A 78 -14.73 5.19 -25.28
CA ALA A 78 -13.63 5.46 -26.20
C ALA A 78 -12.88 6.76 -25.84
N ARG A 79 -13.60 7.84 -25.49
CA ARG A 79 -13.00 9.11 -25.04
C ARG A 79 -12.22 8.95 -23.74
N ARG A 80 -12.71 8.12 -22.81
CA ARG A 80 -12.04 7.85 -21.52
C ARG A 80 -10.78 6.99 -21.71
N ILE A 81 -10.86 5.91 -22.48
CA ILE A 81 -9.72 5.04 -22.79
C ILE A 81 -8.63 5.84 -23.51
N ILE A 82 -8.98 6.63 -24.54
CA ILE A 82 -8.01 7.51 -25.24
C ILE A 82 -7.33 8.48 -24.28
N ARG A 83 -8.06 8.97 -23.26
CA ARG A 83 -7.53 9.93 -22.27
C ARG A 83 -6.53 9.30 -21.31
N VAL A 84 -6.76 8.05 -20.89
CA VAL A 84 -6.05 7.39 -19.78
C VAL A 84 -5.03 6.37 -20.30
N ALA A 85 -5.49 5.36 -21.04
CA ALA A 85 -4.70 4.15 -21.31
C ALA A 85 -3.38 4.39 -22.07
N PRO A 86 -3.30 5.19 -23.15
CA PRO A 86 -2.08 5.29 -23.94
C PRO A 86 -0.87 5.78 -23.16
N LEU A 87 -1.04 6.81 -22.33
CA LEU A 87 0.08 7.36 -21.56
C LEU A 87 0.48 6.40 -20.42
N TYR A 88 -0.51 5.80 -19.74
CA TYR A 88 -0.25 4.77 -18.74
C TYR A 88 0.53 3.58 -19.32
N TRP A 89 0.17 3.09 -20.50
CA TRP A 89 0.88 2.01 -21.17
C TRP A 89 2.32 2.38 -21.50
N ILE A 90 2.56 3.61 -21.99
CA ILE A 90 3.92 4.10 -22.28
C ILE A 90 4.78 4.04 -21.00
N PHE A 91 4.28 4.55 -19.88
CA PHE A 91 5.04 4.54 -18.61
C PHE A 91 5.20 3.13 -18.03
N THR A 92 4.17 2.30 -18.11
CA THR A 92 4.23 0.90 -17.65
C THR A 92 5.31 0.13 -18.42
N LEU A 93 5.35 0.28 -19.74
CA LEU A 93 6.37 -0.35 -20.59
C LEU A 93 7.75 0.27 -20.40
N ALA A 94 7.85 1.58 -20.14
CA ALA A 94 9.13 2.23 -19.84
C ALA A 94 9.72 1.70 -18.52
N ILE A 95 8.89 1.54 -17.48
CA ILE A 95 9.31 0.94 -16.21
C ILE A 95 9.72 -0.52 -16.41
N LEU A 96 8.96 -1.29 -17.21
CA LEU A 96 9.33 -2.65 -17.57
C LEU A 96 10.71 -2.70 -18.24
N ALA A 97 10.96 -1.81 -19.21
CA ALA A 97 12.25 -1.73 -19.88
C ALA A 97 13.39 -1.40 -18.90
N VAL A 98 13.18 -0.49 -17.95
CA VAL A 98 14.16 -0.18 -16.90
C VAL A 98 14.39 -1.38 -15.98
N CYS A 99 13.35 -2.07 -15.54
CA CYS A 99 13.49 -3.27 -14.68
C CYS A 99 14.25 -4.40 -15.40
N VAL A 100 14.05 -4.58 -16.70
CA VAL A 100 14.77 -5.59 -17.50
C VAL A 100 16.23 -5.19 -17.72
N ALA A 101 16.50 -3.91 -18.02
CA ALA A 101 17.85 -3.43 -18.30
C ALA A 101 18.70 -3.23 -17.04
N TRP A 102 18.06 -2.85 -15.92
CA TRP A 102 18.72 -2.56 -14.66
C TRP A 102 17.86 -3.05 -13.47
N PRO A 103 17.88 -4.37 -13.16
CA PRO A 103 17.01 -4.97 -12.15
C PRO A 103 17.13 -4.34 -10.75
N THR A 104 18.31 -3.82 -10.40
CA THR A 104 18.58 -3.20 -9.09
C THR A 104 18.15 -1.73 -8.99
N ALA A 105 17.77 -1.07 -10.10
CA ALA A 105 17.37 0.34 -10.09
C ALA A 105 15.99 0.57 -9.47
N MET A 106 15.08 -0.39 -9.63
CA MET A 106 13.70 -0.31 -9.16
C MET A 106 13.49 -1.32 -8.04
N LEU A 107 13.45 -0.84 -6.80
CA LEU A 107 13.17 -1.67 -5.64
C LEU A 107 11.74 -2.24 -5.72
N HIS A 108 11.56 -3.50 -5.37
CA HIS A 108 10.26 -4.15 -5.19
C HIS A 108 9.34 -4.13 -6.43
N ASN A 109 9.84 -4.48 -7.62
CA ASN A 109 9.02 -4.74 -8.81
C ASN A 109 9.09 -6.21 -9.21
N LEU A 110 7.93 -6.88 -9.20
CA LEU A 110 7.82 -8.28 -9.65
C LEU A 110 7.64 -8.27 -11.16
N VAL A 111 8.66 -8.66 -11.92
CA VAL A 111 8.53 -8.74 -13.38
C VAL A 111 8.00 -10.12 -13.76
N THR A 112 6.67 -10.26 -13.84
CA THR A 112 6.02 -11.45 -14.41
C THR A 112 5.04 -11.06 -15.50
N PHE A 113 4.83 -11.96 -16.46
CA PHE A 113 3.98 -11.70 -17.63
C PHE A 113 2.55 -11.35 -17.21
N ASP A 114 1.98 -12.11 -16.28
CA ASP A 114 0.65 -11.90 -15.73
C ASP A 114 0.53 -10.56 -15.00
N HIS A 115 1.48 -10.19 -14.15
CA HIS A 115 1.45 -8.93 -13.40
C HIS A 115 1.50 -7.71 -14.34
N VAL A 116 2.34 -7.75 -15.38
CA VAL A 116 2.40 -6.70 -16.41
C VAL A 116 1.14 -6.68 -17.26
N ALA A 117 0.66 -7.84 -17.72
CA ALA A 117 -0.51 -7.92 -18.59
C ALA A 117 -1.78 -7.42 -17.87
N LEU A 118 -2.02 -7.86 -16.63
CA LEU A 118 -3.16 -7.43 -15.83
C LEU A 118 -3.08 -5.92 -15.50
N SER A 119 -1.87 -5.40 -15.25
CA SER A 119 -1.63 -3.96 -15.09
C SER A 119 -2.04 -3.18 -16.34
N LEU A 120 -1.59 -3.59 -17.53
CA LEU A 120 -1.94 -2.94 -18.80
C LEU A 120 -3.45 -2.99 -19.11
N LEU A 121 -4.15 -4.02 -18.62
CA LEU A 121 -5.58 -4.22 -18.81
C LEU A 121 -6.45 -3.55 -17.73
N PHE A 122 -5.85 -2.87 -16.74
CA PHE A 122 -6.57 -2.28 -15.59
C PHE A 122 -7.38 -3.31 -14.79
N ILE A 123 -6.84 -4.52 -14.67
CA ILE A 123 -7.44 -5.61 -13.91
C ILE A 123 -6.80 -5.62 -12.51
N PRO A 124 -7.58 -5.44 -11.43
CA PRO A 124 -7.10 -5.63 -10.06
C PRO A 124 -6.54 -7.03 -9.87
N HIS A 125 -5.38 -7.12 -9.26
CA HIS A 125 -4.74 -8.38 -8.91
C HIS A 125 -3.81 -8.15 -7.72
N PHE A 126 -3.49 -9.22 -7.02
CA PHE A 126 -2.62 -9.18 -5.86
C PHE A 126 -1.16 -9.00 -6.29
N ASN A 127 -0.47 -8.03 -5.67
CA ASN A 127 0.98 -7.89 -5.77
C ASN A 127 1.62 -8.56 -4.56
N PRO A 128 2.30 -9.70 -4.75
CA PRO A 128 2.87 -10.43 -3.64
C PRO A 128 4.07 -9.71 -3.01
N LEU A 129 4.73 -8.76 -3.69
CA LEU A 129 5.88 -8.04 -3.10
C LEU A 129 5.48 -6.96 -2.09
N GLU A 130 4.26 -6.44 -2.18
CA GLU A 130 3.76 -5.36 -1.32
C GLU A 130 2.60 -5.81 -0.42
N SER A 131 2.20 -7.08 -0.52
CA SER A 131 1.03 -7.65 0.16
C SER A 131 -0.23 -6.78 0.00
N ASN A 132 -0.40 -6.19 -1.19
CA ASN A 132 -1.50 -5.29 -1.51
C ASN A 132 -1.92 -5.44 -2.99
N TYR A 133 -3.00 -4.79 -3.43
CA TYR A 133 -3.58 -4.93 -4.76
C TYR A 133 -3.04 -3.87 -5.75
N THR A 134 -1.72 -3.68 -5.76
CA THR A 134 -1.06 -2.72 -6.65
C THR A 134 -0.72 -3.36 -8.01
N PRO A 135 -0.96 -2.71 -9.15
CA PRO A 135 -0.53 -3.23 -10.44
C PRO A 135 0.99 -3.04 -10.64
N PHE A 136 1.57 -3.67 -11.67
CA PHE A 136 3.00 -3.56 -12.01
C PHE A 136 3.50 -2.12 -12.00
N PHE A 137 2.84 -1.22 -12.72
CA PHE A 137 3.06 0.20 -12.48
C PHE A 137 2.18 0.65 -11.32
N LYS A 138 2.75 0.66 -10.11
CA LYS A 138 2.06 0.85 -8.81
C LYS A 138 0.96 1.90 -8.84
N LEU A 139 1.23 3.08 -9.42
CA LEU A 139 0.26 4.17 -9.56
C LEU A 139 -1.09 3.77 -10.22
N GLY A 140 -1.11 2.71 -11.01
CA GLY A 140 -2.31 2.17 -11.65
C GLY A 140 -3.39 1.69 -10.68
N TRP A 141 -3.09 1.52 -9.37
CA TRP A 141 -4.08 1.09 -8.39
C TRP A 141 -5.29 2.06 -8.35
N THR A 142 -5.05 3.37 -8.44
CA THR A 142 -6.11 4.39 -8.54
C THR A 142 -6.83 4.36 -9.88
N LEU A 143 -6.14 3.97 -10.96
CA LEU A 143 -6.72 3.89 -12.29
C LEU A 143 -7.69 2.72 -12.42
N ASN A 144 -7.52 1.65 -11.65
CA ASN A 144 -8.49 0.55 -11.58
C ASN A 144 -9.86 1.05 -11.08
N TYR A 145 -9.87 1.90 -10.05
CA TYR A 145 -11.09 2.58 -9.58
C TYR A 145 -11.71 3.45 -10.68
N GLU A 146 -10.88 4.25 -11.34
CA GLU A 146 -11.30 5.18 -12.39
C GLU A 146 -11.98 4.46 -13.57
N ILE A 147 -11.35 3.38 -14.08
CA ILE A 147 -11.89 2.58 -15.18
C ILE A 147 -13.18 1.88 -14.77
N TYR A 148 -13.22 1.30 -13.55
CA TYR A 148 -14.42 0.67 -13.04
C TYR A 148 -15.59 1.66 -12.91
N PHE A 149 -15.34 2.84 -12.33
CA PHE A 149 -16.32 3.92 -12.25
C PHE A 149 -16.83 4.31 -13.63
N TYR A 150 -15.95 4.45 -14.63
CA TYR A 150 -16.36 4.75 -16.00
C TYR A 150 -17.23 3.67 -16.63
N LEU A 151 -16.97 2.40 -16.37
CA LEU A 151 -17.80 1.29 -16.87
C LEU A 151 -19.21 1.35 -16.27
N VAL A 152 -19.31 1.53 -14.95
CA VAL A 152 -20.60 1.67 -14.25
C VAL A 152 -21.34 2.92 -14.74
N PHE A 153 -20.65 4.06 -14.83
CA PHE A 153 -21.24 5.31 -15.28
C PHE A 153 -21.71 5.24 -16.74
N ALA A 154 -20.94 4.59 -17.63
CA ALA A 154 -21.32 4.38 -19.02
C ALA A 154 -22.61 3.58 -19.16
N ALA A 155 -22.82 2.56 -18.32
CA ALA A 155 -24.07 1.79 -18.29
C ALA A 155 -25.28 2.66 -17.90
N LEU A 156 -25.06 3.73 -17.11
CA LEU A 156 -26.10 4.67 -16.70
C LEU A 156 -26.39 5.77 -17.72
N LEU A 157 -25.56 5.95 -18.76
CA LEU A 157 -25.76 7.01 -19.76
C LEU A 157 -27.03 6.82 -20.61
N VAL A 158 -27.58 5.60 -20.64
CA VAL A 158 -28.89 5.33 -21.24
C VAL A 158 -30.04 6.00 -20.48
N ILE A 159 -29.83 6.41 -19.24
CA ILE A 159 -30.81 7.10 -18.42
C ILE A 159 -30.70 8.61 -18.65
N PRO A 160 -31.73 9.28 -19.23
CA PRO A 160 -31.62 10.70 -19.56
C PRO A 160 -31.59 11.61 -18.33
N SER A 161 -32.24 11.21 -17.23
CA SER A 161 -32.35 12.01 -16.01
C SER A 161 -31.05 11.99 -15.20
N PRO A 162 -30.35 13.13 -15.04
CA PRO A 162 -29.11 13.19 -14.25
C PRO A 162 -29.36 12.86 -12.77
N ARG A 163 -30.52 13.25 -12.24
CA ARG A 163 -30.93 12.95 -10.86
C ARG A 163 -31.10 11.45 -10.64
N LEU A 164 -31.75 10.74 -11.58
CA LEU A 164 -31.92 9.29 -11.48
C LEU A 164 -30.58 8.56 -11.65
N ARG A 165 -29.71 9.03 -12.57
CA ARG A 165 -28.33 8.50 -12.69
C ARG A 165 -27.59 8.60 -11.37
N LEU A 166 -27.60 9.78 -10.73
CA LEU A 166 -26.96 10.00 -9.45
C LEU A 166 -27.53 9.08 -8.35
N ALA A 167 -28.86 8.94 -8.28
CA ALA A 167 -29.51 8.08 -7.28
C ALA A 167 -29.12 6.60 -7.44
N ILE A 168 -29.08 6.10 -8.68
CA ILE A 168 -28.68 4.71 -8.96
C ILE A 168 -27.19 4.52 -8.68
N LEU A 169 -26.35 5.48 -9.08
CA LEU A 169 -24.92 5.45 -8.82
C LEU A 169 -24.64 5.40 -7.31
N ALA A 170 -25.32 6.25 -6.53
CA ALA A 170 -25.21 6.25 -5.07
C ALA A 170 -25.69 4.93 -4.47
N GLY A 171 -26.87 4.43 -4.86
CA GLY A 171 -27.37 3.16 -4.36
C GLY A 171 -26.45 1.97 -4.66
N PHE A 172 -25.91 1.91 -5.89
CA PHE A 172 -25.00 0.85 -6.32
C PHE A 172 -23.70 0.84 -5.51
N PHE A 173 -23.01 1.99 -5.43
CA PHE A 173 -21.74 2.06 -4.69
C PHE A 173 -21.93 1.97 -3.18
N SER A 174 -23.03 2.50 -2.60
CA SER A 174 -23.33 2.32 -1.18
C SER A 174 -23.60 0.86 -0.83
N LEU A 175 -24.29 0.11 -1.70
CA LEU A 175 -24.49 -1.32 -1.51
C LEU A 175 -23.17 -2.10 -1.62
N ALA A 176 -22.32 -1.74 -2.59
CA ALA A 176 -20.99 -2.33 -2.73
C ALA A 176 -20.12 -2.06 -1.49
N THR A 177 -20.10 -0.83 -0.98
CA THR A 177 -19.42 -0.49 0.28
C THR A 177 -20.00 -1.24 1.47
N ALA A 178 -21.33 -1.36 1.59
CA ALA A 178 -21.95 -2.14 2.66
C ALA A 178 -21.51 -3.62 2.61
N PHE A 179 -21.44 -4.21 1.41
CA PHE A 179 -20.88 -5.54 1.19
C PHE A 179 -19.40 -5.61 1.63
N TYR A 180 -18.58 -4.65 1.22
CA TYR A 180 -17.16 -4.61 1.61
C TYR A 180 -16.98 -4.56 3.13
N LEU A 181 -17.75 -3.72 3.82
CA LEU A 181 -17.68 -3.61 5.29
C LEU A 181 -18.18 -4.86 6.02
N ALA A 182 -19.15 -5.56 5.45
CA ALA A 182 -19.71 -6.78 6.04
C ALA A 182 -18.78 -7.99 5.87
N PHE A 183 -18.07 -8.09 4.74
CA PHE A 183 -17.34 -9.31 4.36
C PHE A 183 -15.82 -9.15 4.28
N LEU A 184 -15.30 -7.92 4.24
CA LEU A 184 -13.88 -7.59 4.12
C LEU A 184 -13.15 -8.50 3.09
N PRO A 185 -13.62 -8.48 1.82
CA PRO A 185 -13.17 -9.46 0.83
C PRO A 185 -11.67 -9.37 0.57
N ARG A 186 -11.03 -10.54 0.45
CA ARG A 186 -9.61 -10.71 0.09
C ARG A 186 -9.39 -10.93 -1.40
N ASP A 187 -10.45 -11.19 -2.17
CA ASP A 187 -10.35 -11.26 -3.62
C ASP A 187 -10.02 -9.87 -4.20
N PRO A 188 -9.02 -9.73 -5.09
CA PRO A 188 -8.59 -8.44 -5.62
C PRO A 188 -9.71 -7.63 -6.30
N PHE A 189 -10.64 -8.29 -6.99
CA PHE A 189 -11.72 -7.60 -7.68
C PHE A 189 -12.71 -7.04 -6.68
N LEU A 190 -13.16 -7.85 -5.73
CA LEU A 190 -14.10 -7.42 -4.69
C LEU A 190 -13.46 -6.39 -3.76
N HIS A 191 -12.19 -6.56 -3.43
CA HIS A 191 -11.47 -5.63 -2.59
C HIS A 191 -11.43 -4.22 -3.20
N ILE A 192 -11.08 -4.11 -4.50
CA ILE A 192 -11.03 -2.80 -5.17
C ILE A 192 -12.42 -2.29 -5.55
N TYR A 193 -13.27 -3.10 -6.16
CA TYR A 193 -14.54 -2.63 -6.74
C TYR A 193 -15.67 -2.46 -5.72
N CYS A 194 -15.53 -3.00 -4.51
CA CYS A 194 -16.45 -2.73 -3.41
C CYS A 194 -15.88 -1.75 -2.37
N ASN A 195 -14.63 -1.32 -2.50
CA ASN A 195 -13.97 -0.46 -1.53
C ASN A 195 -14.74 0.87 -1.31
N PRO A 196 -14.82 1.37 -0.06
CA PRO A 196 -15.40 2.67 0.29
C PRO A 196 -14.93 3.85 -0.57
N MET A 197 -13.67 3.87 -1.00
CA MET A 197 -13.12 4.98 -1.80
C MET A 197 -13.90 5.26 -3.09
N ALA A 198 -14.58 4.26 -3.66
CA ALA A 198 -15.40 4.46 -4.84
C ALA A 198 -16.56 5.46 -4.60
N LEU A 199 -16.97 5.67 -3.34
CA LEU A 199 -17.97 6.68 -2.97
C LEU A 199 -17.51 8.12 -3.23
N GLU A 200 -16.21 8.39 -3.29
CA GLU A 200 -15.70 9.74 -3.59
C GLU A 200 -16.06 10.19 -5.00
N PHE A 201 -16.09 9.27 -5.95
CA PHE A 201 -16.63 9.53 -7.29
C PHE A 201 -18.12 9.88 -7.24
N VAL A 202 -18.89 9.23 -6.37
CA VAL A 202 -20.32 9.52 -6.18
C VAL A 202 -20.51 10.90 -5.56
N ILE A 203 -19.71 11.25 -4.55
CA ILE A 203 -19.70 12.57 -3.92
C ILE A 203 -19.36 13.64 -4.98
N GLY A 204 -18.33 13.41 -5.79
CA GLY A 204 -17.99 14.25 -6.94
C GLY A 204 -19.14 14.41 -7.93
N ALA A 205 -19.81 13.31 -8.29
CA ALA A 205 -20.98 13.33 -9.16
C ALA A 205 -22.15 14.12 -8.58
N ALA A 206 -22.34 14.09 -7.25
CA ALA A 206 -23.33 14.92 -6.56
C ALA A 206 -22.99 16.41 -6.65
N VAL A 207 -21.72 16.78 -6.48
CA VAL A 207 -21.24 18.15 -6.72
C VAL A 207 -21.48 18.56 -8.17
N GLY A 208 -21.22 17.66 -9.12
CA GLY A 208 -21.49 17.90 -10.54
C GLY A 208 -22.97 18.11 -10.84
N TYR A 209 -23.86 17.36 -10.18
CA TYR A 209 -25.30 17.55 -10.28
C TYR A 209 -25.74 18.93 -9.74
N LEU A 210 -25.18 19.38 -8.61
CA LEU A 210 -25.43 20.73 -8.09
C LEU A 210 -24.98 21.82 -9.06
N TYR A 211 -23.84 21.62 -9.73
CA TYR A 211 -23.31 22.54 -10.73
C TYR A 211 -24.25 22.67 -11.94
N VAL A 212 -24.60 21.57 -12.60
CA VAL A 212 -25.48 21.60 -13.79
C VAL A 212 -26.91 22.03 -13.45
N SER A 213 -27.34 21.87 -12.19
CA SER A 213 -28.63 22.37 -11.71
C SER A 213 -28.63 23.88 -11.42
N GLY A 214 -27.50 24.57 -11.59
CA GLY A 214 -27.36 26.00 -11.28
C GLY A 214 -27.37 26.31 -9.77
N ASN A 215 -27.31 25.30 -8.90
CA ASN A 215 -27.42 25.48 -7.46
C ASN A 215 -26.10 25.94 -6.81
N ILE A 216 -24.96 25.80 -7.50
CA ILE A 216 -23.66 26.26 -6.99
C ILE A 216 -23.65 27.77 -6.72
N ALA A 217 -24.32 28.58 -7.55
CA ALA A 217 -24.40 30.03 -7.37
C ALA A 217 -25.17 30.45 -6.10
N LYS A 218 -25.94 29.54 -5.49
CA LYS A 218 -26.66 29.79 -4.23
C LYS A 218 -25.73 29.72 -3.01
N ILE A 219 -24.53 29.16 -3.15
CA ILE A 219 -23.55 29.11 -2.07
C ILE A 219 -22.93 30.51 -1.93
N SER A 220 -23.05 31.10 -0.73
CA SER A 220 -22.50 32.43 -0.44
C SER A 220 -20.97 32.43 -0.44
N LEU A 221 -20.34 33.58 -0.72
CA LEU A 221 -18.87 33.71 -0.65
C LEU A 221 -18.29 33.36 0.74
N PRO A 222 -18.89 33.77 1.88
CA PRO A 222 -18.42 33.31 3.20
C PRO A 222 -18.49 31.79 3.38
N THR A 223 -19.58 31.15 2.93
CA THR A 223 -19.70 29.68 2.97
C THR A 223 -18.66 29.02 2.07
N ALA A 224 -18.42 29.56 0.87
CA ALA A 224 -17.39 29.07 -0.03
C ALA A 224 -15.99 29.18 0.58
N ALA A 225 -15.67 30.29 1.23
CA ALA A 225 -14.40 30.48 1.94
C ALA A 225 -14.25 29.49 3.11
N ALA A 226 -15.31 29.28 3.90
CA ALA A 226 -15.32 28.30 4.99
C ALA A 226 -15.09 26.87 4.49
N LEU A 227 -15.72 26.48 3.37
CA LEU A 227 -15.51 25.18 2.74
C LEU A 227 -14.06 25.01 2.25
N ILE A 228 -13.47 26.06 1.68
CA ILE A 228 -12.06 26.03 1.25
C ILE A 228 -11.12 25.89 2.44
N VAL A 229 -11.26 26.74 3.46
CA VAL A 229 -10.37 26.73 4.64
C VAL A 229 -10.54 25.42 5.43
N GLY A 230 -11.77 24.99 5.67
CA GLY A 230 -12.06 23.74 6.37
C GLY A 230 -11.57 22.52 5.59
N GLY A 231 -11.77 22.49 4.27
CA GLY A 231 -11.27 21.42 3.42
C GLY A 231 -9.74 21.34 3.40
N LEU A 232 -9.04 22.47 3.28
CA LEU A 232 -7.58 22.52 3.38
C LEU A 232 -7.09 22.04 4.75
N PHE A 233 -7.74 22.49 5.82
CA PHE A 233 -7.39 22.07 7.18
C PHE A 233 -7.50 20.55 7.36
N VAL A 234 -8.62 19.94 6.92
CA VAL A 234 -8.81 18.49 7.05
C VAL A 234 -7.81 17.70 6.19
N ILE A 235 -7.56 18.10 4.94
CA ILE A 235 -6.53 17.45 4.10
C ILE A 235 -5.14 17.51 4.74
N VAL A 236 -4.83 18.61 5.43
CA VAL A 236 -3.55 18.78 6.14
C VAL A 236 -3.49 17.97 7.43
N ALA A 237 -4.61 17.85 8.15
CA ALA A 237 -4.66 17.26 9.49
C ALA A 237 -4.91 15.74 9.52
N MET A 238 -5.59 15.19 8.50
CA MET A 238 -6.06 13.79 8.47
C MET A 238 -5.39 13.04 7.32
N PHE A 239 -4.17 12.54 7.56
CA PHE A 239 -3.35 11.87 6.53
C PHE A 239 -3.08 10.39 6.81
N ASP A 240 -3.52 9.85 7.95
CA ASP A 240 -3.29 8.47 8.39
C ASP A 240 -4.62 7.83 8.84
N ALA A 241 -5.59 7.81 7.93
CA ALA A 241 -6.93 7.27 8.15
C ALA A 241 -7.14 6.02 7.30
N ASP A 242 -7.83 5.01 7.84
CA ASP A 242 -8.30 3.86 7.05
C ASP A 242 -9.28 4.31 5.94
N ASP A 243 -9.53 3.47 4.94
CA ASP A 243 -10.32 3.85 3.76
C ASP A 243 -11.72 4.41 4.11
N VAL A 244 -12.38 3.93 5.17
CA VAL A 244 -13.71 4.45 5.57
C VAL A 244 -13.58 5.84 6.18
N ALA A 245 -12.68 5.98 7.15
CA ALA A 245 -12.42 7.26 7.81
C ALA A 245 -11.89 8.29 6.80
N ARG A 246 -11.08 7.86 5.83
CA ARG A 246 -10.54 8.67 4.75
C ARG A 246 -11.62 9.27 3.86
N VAL A 247 -12.59 8.46 3.40
CA VAL A 247 -13.73 8.97 2.60
C VAL A 247 -14.55 9.99 3.40
N GLN A 248 -14.80 9.69 4.69
CA GLN A 248 -15.59 10.56 5.57
C GLN A 248 -14.86 11.87 5.95
N THR A 249 -13.53 11.89 5.88
CA THR A 249 -12.73 13.07 6.24
C THR A 249 -12.20 13.76 4.99
N VAL A 250 -11.17 13.18 4.36
CA VAL A 250 -10.44 13.70 3.20
C VAL A 250 -11.31 13.73 1.95
N GLY A 251 -12.15 12.72 1.71
CA GLY A 251 -13.09 12.69 0.59
C GLY A 251 -14.13 13.81 0.68
N LEU A 252 -14.79 13.98 1.84
CA LEU A 252 -15.71 15.10 2.07
C LEU A 252 -15.02 16.46 2.05
N ALA A 253 -13.79 16.56 2.57
CA ALA A 253 -12.99 17.78 2.49
C ALA A 253 -12.64 18.15 1.05
N SER A 254 -12.29 17.17 0.21
CA SER A 254 -12.05 17.34 -1.23
C SER A 254 -13.30 17.84 -1.97
N ALA A 255 -14.47 17.33 -1.61
CA ALA A 255 -15.75 17.82 -2.12
C ALA A 255 -16.06 19.25 -1.66
N GLY A 256 -15.75 19.58 -0.40
CA GLY A 256 -15.84 20.95 0.14
C GLY A 256 -14.95 21.92 -0.63
N LEU A 257 -13.69 21.56 -0.90
CA LEU A 257 -12.77 22.36 -1.70
C LEU A 257 -13.30 22.61 -3.11
N LEU A 258 -13.78 21.56 -3.77
CA LEU A 258 -14.38 21.67 -5.10
C LEU A 258 -15.61 22.58 -5.09
N LEU A 259 -16.54 22.38 -4.16
CA LEU A 259 -17.73 23.21 -4.00
C LEU A 259 -17.38 24.68 -3.74
N GLY A 260 -16.45 24.95 -2.84
CA GLY A 260 -16.03 26.31 -2.48
C GLY A 260 -15.36 27.04 -3.64
N LEU A 261 -14.48 26.37 -4.40
CA LEU A 261 -13.85 26.97 -5.58
C LEU A 261 -14.84 27.17 -6.74
N LEU A 262 -15.75 26.22 -6.99
CA LEU A 262 -16.81 26.37 -7.99
C LEU A 262 -17.77 27.51 -7.65
N ALA A 263 -18.14 27.67 -6.37
CA ALA A 263 -18.96 28.79 -5.92
C ALA A 263 -18.22 30.12 -6.10
N THR A 264 -16.95 30.19 -5.70
CA THR A 264 -16.10 31.37 -5.90
C THR A 264 -15.98 31.75 -7.39
N GLU A 265 -15.86 30.74 -8.27
CA GLU A 265 -15.85 30.92 -9.73
C GLU A 265 -17.20 31.43 -10.25
N ALA A 266 -18.33 30.86 -9.79
CA ALA A 266 -19.68 31.28 -10.17
C ALA A 266 -19.98 32.75 -9.78
N HIS A 267 -19.38 33.25 -8.69
CA HIS A 267 -19.45 34.66 -8.29
C HIS A 267 -18.45 35.57 -9.03
N GLY A 268 -17.69 35.04 -10.01
CA GLY A 268 -16.70 35.78 -10.78
C GLY A 268 -15.47 36.20 -9.97
N LYS A 269 -15.25 35.60 -8.79
CA LYS A 269 -14.13 35.95 -7.88
C LYS A 269 -12.91 35.05 -8.06
N LEU A 270 -12.99 33.98 -8.84
CA LEU A 270 -11.85 33.13 -9.15
C LEU A 270 -11.07 33.66 -10.36
N GLY A 271 -9.95 34.34 -10.09
CA GLY A 271 -9.04 34.87 -11.12
C GLY A 271 -8.41 33.78 -11.98
N ARG A 272 -7.97 34.13 -13.20
CA ARG A 272 -7.29 33.20 -14.13
C ARG A 272 -5.76 33.24 -13.92
N SER A 273 -5.15 32.08 -13.72
CA SER A 273 -3.70 31.87 -13.58
C SER A 273 -3.22 30.92 -14.65
N SER A 274 -2.40 31.40 -15.60
CA SER A 274 -1.87 30.57 -16.69
C SER A 274 -1.07 29.37 -16.20
N LEU A 275 -0.32 29.54 -15.12
CA LEU A 275 0.47 28.47 -14.51
C LEU A 275 -0.42 27.35 -13.95
N LEU A 276 -1.43 27.69 -13.15
CA LEU A 276 -2.32 26.68 -12.57
C LEU A 276 -3.18 25.98 -13.63
N MET A 277 -3.54 26.68 -14.71
CA MET A 277 -4.18 26.06 -15.87
C MET A 277 -3.25 25.04 -16.54
N LEU A 278 -1.99 25.41 -16.81
CA LEU A 278 -0.99 24.51 -17.39
C LEU A 278 -0.74 23.28 -16.51
N LEU A 279 -0.56 23.47 -15.21
CA LEU A 279 -0.34 22.38 -14.27
C LEU A 279 -1.58 21.47 -14.14
N GLY A 280 -2.77 22.05 -14.19
CA GLY A 280 -4.04 21.31 -14.22
C GLY A 280 -4.16 20.42 -15.46
N ASP A 281 -3.81 20.97 -16.63
CA ASP A 281 -3.78 20.22 -17.89
C ASP A 281 -2.74 19.09 -17.87
N ALA A 282 -1.54 19.38 -17.36
CA ALA A 282 -0.42 18.45 -17.23
C ALA A 282 -0.54 17.46 -16.05
N SER A 283 -1.56 17.60 -15.20
CA SER A 283 -1.70 16.82 -13.95
C SER A 283 -1.54 15.31 -14.12
N TYR A 284 -2.07 14.74 -15.20
CA TYR A 284 -1.95 13.30 -15.46
C TYR A 284 -0.52 12.88 -15.86
N SER A 285 0.17 13.71 -16.67
CA SER A 285 1.58 13.49 -17.00
C SER A 285 2.49 13.67 -15.77
N ILE A 286 2.23 14.67 -14.92
CA ILE A 286 2.94 14.86 -13.65
C ILE A 286 2.75 13.63 -12.75
N TYR A 287 1.51 13.15 -12.65
CA TYR A 287 1.17 11.96 -11.90
C TYR A 287 1.93 10.72 -12.42
N LEU A 288 1.99 10.45 -13.72
CA LEU A 288 2.68 9.25 -14.21
C LEU A 288 4.21 9.38 -14.28
N ALA A 289 4.75 10.58 -14.49
CA ALA A 289 6.19 10.76 -14.71
C ALA A 289 7.02 10.75 -13.42
N HIS A 290 6.43 11.17 -12.29
CA HIS A 290 7.22 11.43 -11.08
C HIS A 290 8.00 10.22 -10.55
N PRO A 291 7.52 8.96 -10.54
CA PRO A 291 8.27 7.85 -9.95
C PRO A 291 9.64 7.63 -10.62
N ILE A 292 9.72 7.86 -11.94
CA ILE A 292 10.96 7.77 -12.69
C ILE A 292 11.92 8.89 -12.24
N VAL A 293 11.43 10.13 -12.14
CA VAL A 293 12.24 11.27 -11.71
C VAL A 293 12.73 11.10 -10.27
N LEU A 294 11.85 10.66 -9.36
CA LEU A 294 12.20 10.39 -7.97
C LEU A 294 13.28 9.30 -7.86
N THR A 295 13.16 8.24 -8.66
CA THR A 295 14.17 7.17 -8.67
C THR A 295 15.51 7.66 -9.20
N LEU A 296 15.50 8.44 -10.29
CA LEU A 296 16.73 9.04 -10.82
C LEU A 296 17.37 10.00 -9.80
N ALA A 297 16.58 10.78 -9.07
CA ALA A 297 17.08 11.65 -7.99
C ALA A 297 17.72 10.84 -6.86
N ARG A 298 17.09 9.73 -6.43
CA ARG A 298 17.67 8.79 -5.45
C ARG A 298 19.01 8.24 -5.92
N VAL A 299 19.09 7.78 -7.17
CA VAL A 299 20.32 7.21 -7.74
C VAL A 299 21.42 8.28 -7.84
N ALA A 300 21.08 9.47 -8.34
CA ALA A 300 22.01 10.58 -8.50
C ALA A 300 22.59 11.06 -7.16
N THR A 301 21.75 11.22 -6.13
CA THR A 301 22.21 11.65 -4.80
C THR A 301 23.17 10.64 -4.15
N ARG A 302 22.91 9.33 -4.31
CA ARG A 302 23.83 8.27 -3.88
C ARG A 302 25.15 8.30 -4.65
N ALA A 303 25.10 8.41 -5.98
CA ALA A 303 26.29 8.44 -6.83
C ALA A 303 27.20 9.65 -6.52
N LEU A 304 26.59 10.80 -6.22
CA LEU A 304 27.28 12.05 -5.91
C LEU A 304 27.68 12.18 -4.43
N HIS A 305 27.37 11.17 -3.58
CA HIS A 305 27.64 11.18 -2.15
C HIS A 305 27.13 12.45 -1.45
N LEU A 306 25.95 12.94 -1.86
CA LEU A 306 25.36 14.13 -1.27
C LEU A 306 24.86 13.81 0.15
N PRO A 307 25.15 14.65 1.16
CA PRO A 307 24.74 14.42 2.55
C PRO A 307 23.28 14.81 2.77
N VAL A 308 22.38 14.15 2.04
CA VAL A 308 20.93 14.42 1.99
C VAL A 308 20.21 14.10 3.30
N GLU A 309 20.83 13.35 4.19
CA GLU A 309 20.41 13.10 5.56
C GLU A 309 20.54 14.36 6.45
N ARG A 310 21.33 15.36 6.04
CA ARG A 310 21.45 16.62 6.78
C ARG A 310 20.24 17.52 6.52
N PRO A 311 19.70 18.22 7.56
CA PRO A 311 18.45 18.96 7.43
C PRO A 311 18.36 19.93 6.25
N VAL A 312 19.34 20.82 6.10
CA VAL A 312 19.35 21.83 5.03
C VAL A 312 19.47 21.19 3.65
N VAL A 313 20.38 20.22 3.50
CA VAL A 313 20.65 19.56 2.21
C VAL A 313 19.49 18.68 1.80
N GLY A 314 18.90 17.93 2.74
CA GLY A 314 17.71 17.12 2.50
C GLY A 314 16.51 17.94 2.07
N VAL A 315 16.20 19.06 2.76
CA VAL A 315 15.11 19.96 2.34
C VAL A 315 15.34 20.51 0.93
N ILE A 316 16.56 20.93 0.60
CA ILE A 316 16.90 21.39 -0.75
C ILE A 316 16.71 20.26 -1.77
N ALA A 317 17.15 19.04 -1.46
CA ALA A 317 17.01 17.88 -2.34
C ALA A 317 15.53 17.53 -2.58
N VAL A 318 14.68 17.63 -1.55
CA VAL A 318 13.22 17.46 -1.67
C VAL A 318 12.61 18.50 -2.60
N ILE A 319 12.90 19.79 -2.38
CA ILE A 319 12.36 20.89 -3.21
C ILE A 319 12.82 20.75 -4.67
N ALA A 320 14.11 20.44 -4.88
CA ALA A 320 14.66 20.22 -6.21
C ALA A 320 13.97 19.04 -6.92
N THR A 321 13.80 17.93 -6.21
CA THR A 321 13.19 16.70 -6.75
C THR A 321 11.71 16.89 -7.08
N LEU A 322 10.96 17.59 -6.22
CA LEU A 322 9.57 17.97 -6.47
C LEU A 322 9.46 18.86 -7.71
N THR A 323 10.31 19.89 -7.81
CA THR A 323 10.33 20.82 -8.93
C THR A 323 10.66 20.11 -10.25
N LEU A 324 11.68 19.23 -10.24
CA LEU A 324 12.06 18.42 -11.39
C LEU A 324 10.94 17.48 -11.81
N SER A 325 10.22 16.87 -10.87
CA SER A 325 9.10 15.97 -11.16
C SER A 325 7.94 16.71 -11.83
N ILE A 326 7.61 17.91 -11.35
CA ILE A 326 6.59 18.78 -11.96
C ILE A 326 7.03 19.21 -13.36
N ALA A 327 8.28 19.68 -13.51
CA ALA A 327 8.82 20.12 -14.79
C ALA A 327 8.83 18.99 -15.83
N ALA A 328 9.30 17.79 -15.44
CA ALA A 328 9.29 16.61 -16.29
C ALA A 328 7.87 16.22 -16.72
N GLY A 329 6.91 16.26 -15.80
CA GLY A 329 5.50 16.04 -16.10
C GLY A 329 4.94 17.04 -17.12
N VAL A 330 5.28 18.32 -16.99
CA VAL A 330 4.89 19.37 -17.97
C VAL A 330 5.54 19.11 -19.33
N VAL A 331 6.80 18.71 -19.38
CA VAL A 331 7.49 18.35 -20.64
C VAL A 331 6.80 17.15 -21.30
N VAL A 332 6.52 16.09 -20.54
CA VAL A 332 5.77 14.91 -21.03
C VAL A 332 4.38 15.33 -21.54
N HIS A 333 3.69 16.23 -20.83
CA HIS A 333 2.39 16.73 -21.25
C HIS A 333 2.46 17.40 -22.63
N LEU A 334 3.40 18.33 -22.80
CA LEU A 334 3.50 19.15 -24.01
C LEU A 334 4.03 18.36 -25.21
N LEU A 335 4.99 17.45 -24.98
CA LEU A 335 5.71 16.75 -26.06
C LEU A 335 5.11 15.38 -26.40
N ILE A 336 4.47 14.70 -25.44
CA ILE A 336 3.97 13.32 -25.61
C ILE A 336 2.45 13.29 -25.51
N GLU A 337 1.89 13.64 -24.34
CA GLU A 337 0.46 13.46 -24.04
C GLU A 337 -0.42 14.26 -25.00
N LYS A 338 -0.20 15.58 -25.11
CA LYS A 338 -1.05 16.47 -25.90
C LYS A 338 -1.03 16.13 -27.40
N PRO A 339 0.13 15.90 -28.05
CA PRO A 339 0.18 15.43 -29.43
C PRO A 339 -0.50 14.07 -29.62
N LEU A 340 -0.24 13.11 -28.73
CA LEU A 340 -0.82 11.77 -28.78
C LEU A 340 -2.35 11.82 -28.71
N LEU A 341 -2.90 12.57 -27.75
CA LEU A 341 -4.34 12.76 -27.62
C LEU A 341 -4.95 13.43 -28.85
N ALA A 342 -4.27 14.43 -29.45
CA ALA A 342 -4.75 15.09 -30.65
C ALA A 342 -4.85 14.12 -31.83
N VAL A 343 -3.82 13.27 -32.03
CA VAL A 343 -3.79 12.27 -33.10
C VAL A 343 -4.87 11.19 -32.88
N LEU A 344 -4.94 10.62 -31.68
CA LEU A 344 -5.90 9.55 -31.37
C LEU A 344 -7.35 10.04 -31.50
N ARG A 345 -7.66 11.24 -30.99
CA ARG A 345 -9.01 11.83 -31.15
C ARG A 345 -9.36 12.06 -32.62
N ARG A 346 -8.42 12.60 -33.42
CA ARG A 346 -8.65 12.81 -34.87
C ARG A 346 -8.88 11.52 -35.64
N ARG A 347 -8.16 10.43 -35.31
CA ARG A 347 -8.25 9.15 -36.03
C ARG A 347 -9.43 8.28 -35.57
N LEU A 348 -9.67 8.19 -34.27
CA LEU A 348 -10.61 7.23 -33.69
C LEU A 348 -12.00 7.84 -33.45
N LEU A 349 -12.09 9.11 -33.04
CA LEU A 349 -13.37 9.73 -32.68
C LEU A 349 -14.05 10.44 -33.85
N ARG A 350 -13.29 10.96 -34.83
CA ARG A 350 -13.85 11.65 -36.00
C ARG A 350 -14.72 10.74 -36.89
N ARG A 351 -14.49 9.42 -36.85
CA ARG A 351 -15.32 8.39 -37.52
C ARG A 351 -16.51 7.91 -36.66
N ALA A 352 -16.37 7.92 -35.33
CA ALA A 352 -17.43 7.53 -34.40
C ALA A 352 -18.51 8.63 -34.32
N ASP A 353 -18.10 9.89 -34.16
CA ASP A 353 -19.01 11.04 -34.09
C ASP A 353 -19.75 11.27 -35.43
N ALA A 354 -19.16 10.89 -36.58
CA ALA A 354 -19.79 10.98 -37.90
C ALA A 354 -20.78 9.83 -38.20
N ARG A 355 -20.65 8.68 -37.54
CA ARG A 355 -21.59 7.54 -37.62
C ARG A 355 -22.67 7.57 -36.53
N GLU A 356 -22.50 8.41 -35.50
CA GLU A 356 -23.41 8.63 -34.39
C GLU A 356 -24.11 9.99 -34.47
N ALA A 357 -24.60 10.36 -35.66
CA ALA A 357 -25.78 11.21 -35.68
C ALA A 357 -26.83 10.53 -34.80
N ALA A 358 -27.27 11.23 -33.76
CA ALA A 358 -27.99 10.73 -32.59
C ALA A 358 -28.79 9.44 -32.85
N PRO A 359 -28.55 8.33 -32.13
CA PRO A 359 -29.52 7.25 -32.15
C PRO A 359 -30.86 7.85 -31.71
N SER A 360 -31.91 7.64 -32.51
CA SER A 360 -33.28 7.97 -32.11
C SER A 360 -33.49 7.36 -30.73
N PHE A 361 -33.70 8.22 -29.73
CA PHE A 361 -33.91 7.85 -28.32
C PHE A 361 -35.15 6.94 -28.12
N ASP A 362 -35.86 6.58 -29.19
CA ASP A 362 -37.09 5.80 -29.22
C ASP A 362 -36.97 4.40 -28.62
N PHE A 363 -35.82 3.73 -28.69
CA PHE A 363 -35.69 2.40 -28.06
C PHE A 363 -35.47 2.49 -26.53
N VAL A 364 -34.90 3.60 -26.03
CA VAL A 364 -34.42 3.72 -24.65
C VAL A 364 -35.45 4.42 -23.73
N THR A 365 -36.36 5.21 -24.29
CA THR A 365 -37.54 5.74 -23.58
C THR A 365 -38.59 4.66 -23.30
N THR A 366 -38.51 3.52 -24.01
CA THR A 366 -39.42 2.40 -23.79
C THR A 366 -39.16 1.69 -22.47
N ARG A 367 -40.20 1.03 -21.95
CA ARG A 367 -40.11 0.13 -20.79
C ARG A 367 -39.01 -0.94 -20.97
N ALA A 368 -38.71 -1.34 -22.21
CA ALA A 368 -37.69 -2.34 -22.55
C ALA A 368 -36.25 -1.82 -22.35
N GLY A 369 -35.93 -0.58 -22.76
CA GLY A 369 -34.62 0.01 -22.53
C GLY A 369 -34.26 0.18 -21.05
N ARG A 370 -35.24 0.62 -20.23
CA ARG A 370 -35.07 0.71 -18.77
C ARG A 370 -34.89 -0.67 -18.11
N ARG A 371 -35.63 -1.68 -18.59
CA ARG A 371 -35.46 -3.08 -18.13
C ARG A 371 -34.08 -3.61 -18.50
N MET A 372 -33.55 -3.31 -19.68
CA MET A 372 -32.22 -3.77 -20.10
C MET A 372 -31.10 -3.12 -19.27
N ALA A 373 -31.19 -1.83 -18.94
CA ALA A 373 -30.24 -1.17 -18.05
C ALA A 373 -30.28 -1.75 -16.63
N ALA A 374 -31.48 -1.98 -16.09
CA ALA A 374 -31.66 -2.65 -14.82
C ALA A 374 -31.14 -4.10 -14.84
N LEU A 375 -31.33 -4.82 -15.95
CA LEU A 375 -30.78 -6.17 -16.16
C LEU A 375 -29.26 -6.17 -16.30
N LEU A 376 -28.65 -5.15 -16.92
CA LEU A 376 -27.19 -5.02 -16.99
C LEU A 376 -26.59 -4.69 -15.63
N LEU A 377 -27.21 -3.79 -14.85
CA LEU A 377 -26.80 -3.51 -13.47
C LEU A 377 -27.04 -4.71 -12.56
N CYS A 378 -28.14 -5.43 -12.72
CA CYS A 378 -28.38 -6.69 -12.02
C CYS A 378 -27.40 -7.76 -12.47
N ALA A 379 -27.04 -7.87 -13.75
CA ALA A 379 -26.06 -8.83 -14.23
C ALA A 379 -24.66 -8.50 -13.74
N LEU A 380 -24.30 -7.21 -13.65
CA LEU A 380 -23.04 -6.77 -13.04
C LEU A 380 -23.04 -7.06 -11.53
N GLY A 381 -24.16 -6.81 -10.84
CA GLY A 381 -24.36 -7.11 -9.41
C GLY A 381 -24.42 -8.61 -9.10
N VAL A 382 -25.03 -9.41 -9.96
CA VAL A 382 -25.07 -10.88 -9.86
C VAL A 382 -23.72 -11.46 -10.22
N ALA A 383 -22.99 -10.89 -11.19
CA ALA A 383 -21.61 -11.29 -11.46
C ALA A 383 -20.71 -11.00 -10.25
N THR A 384 -20.81 -9.82 -9.62
CA THR A 384 -20.05 -9.52 -8.40
C THR A 384 -20.45 -10.44 -7.23
N ILE A 385 -21.74 -10.73 -7.03
CA ILE A 385 -22.20 -11.67 -6.00
C ILE A 385 -21.77 -13.12 -6.32
N ALA A 386 -21.84 -13.58 -7.57
CA ALA A 386 -21.43 -14.93 -7.96
C ALA A 386 -19.91 -15.11 -7.89
N PHE A 387 -19.14 -14.07 -8.20
CA PHE A 387 -17.69 -14.05 -7.94
C PHE A 387 -17.39 -14.02 -6.43
N ALA A 388 -18.20 -13.33 -5.62
CA ALA A 388 -18.11 -13.36 -4.16
C ALA A 388 -18.43 -14.75 -3.58
N GLU A 389 -19.49 -15.40 -4.03
CA GLU A 389 -19.82 -16.78 -3.64
C GLU A 389 -18.72 -17.75 -4.05
N ARG A 390 -18.15 -17.60 -5.25
CA ARG A 390 -17.02 -18.43 -5.70
C ARG A 390 -15.75 -18.17 -4.89
N SER A 391 -15.49 -16.93 -4.50
CA SER A 391 -14.37 -16.56 -3.62
C SER A 391 -14.57 -17.08 -2.19
N LEU A 392 -15.81 -17.09 -1.68
CA LEU A 392 -16.16 -17.63 -0.37
C LEU A 392 -16.17 -19.17 -0.37
N ALA A 393 -16.50 -19.80 -1.50
CA ALA A 393 -16.51 -21.25 -1.68
C ALA A 393 -15.14 -21.85 -2.02
N ALA A 394 -14.11 -21.01 -2.26
CA ALA A 394 -12.79 -21.44 -2.69
C ALA A 394 -11.80 -21.76 -1.55
N GLU A 395 -12.21 -21.72 -0.28
CA GLU A 395 -11.40 -22.36 0.76
C GLU A 395 -11.77 -23.85 0.87
N PRO A 396 -10.92 -24.79 0.40
CA PRO A 396 -11.09 -26.17 0.79
C PRO A 396 -10.95 -26.22 2.32
N LYS A 397 -12.01 -26.65 3.02
CA LYS A 397 -11.97 -26.98 4.45
C LYS A 397 -10.86 -28.00 4.70
N ARG A 398 -9.65 -27.54 5.03
CA ARG A 398 -8.61 -28.39 5.61
C ARG A 398 -8.94 -28.63 7.07
N ALA A 399 -8.58 -29.80 7.57
CA ALA A 399 -8.71 -30.10 8.99
C ALA A 399 -7.93 -29.05 9.81
N PRO A 400 -8.48 -28.55 10.93
CA PRO A 400 -7.77 -27.60 11.77
C PRO A 400 -6.49 -28.23 12.34
N PRO A 401 -5.38 -27.46 12.43
CA PRO A 401 -4.12 -27.97 12.96
C PRO A 401 -4.28 -28.41 14.42
N ARG A 402 -3.62 -29.50 14.79
CA ARG A 402 -3.69 -30.10 16.14
C ARG A 402 -2.59 -29.52 17.01
N LEU A 403 -2.87 -29.33 18.30
CA LEU A 403 -1.85 -28.93 19.28
C LEU A 403 -0.79 -30.03 19.40
N VAL A 404 0.47 -29.69 19.15
CA VAL A 404 1.63 -30.59 19.25
C VAL A 404 2.55 -30.23 20.40
N HIS A 405 2.55 -28.98 20.85
CA HIS A 405 3.33 -28.52 22.00
C HIS A 405 2.65 -27.35 22.71
N GLU A 406 2.69 -27.34 24.04
CA GLU A 406 2.23 -26.23 24.87
C GLU A 406 3.15 -26.07 26.08
N GLU A 407 3.60 -24.84 26.32
CA GLU A 407 4.29 -24.44 27.56
C GLU A 407 3.62 -23.18 28.11
N ASP A 408 3.14 -23.23 29.35
CA ASP A 408 2.43 -22.12 30.02
C ASP A 408 3.24 -21.43 31.14
N PHE A 409 4.46 -21.95 31.41
CA PHE A 409 5.43 -21.48 32.42
C PHE A 409 4.84 -21.15 33.80
N SER A 410 3.65 -21.69 34.12
CA SER A 410 2.86 -21.32 35.31
C SER A 410 3.30 -22.05 36.58
N ARG A 411 4.01 -23.18 36.42
CA ARG A 411 4.57 -24.00 37.50
C ARG A 411 6.09 -23.88 37.50
N ALA A 412 6.71 -24.13 38.66
CA ALA A 412 8.16 -24.24 38.76
C ALA A 412 8.64 -25.47 37.96
N GLY A 413 8.98 -25.25 36.70
CA GLY A 413 9.57 -26.20 35.77
C GLY A 413 10.46 -25.41 34.82
N GLY A 414 11.63 -25.94 34.48
CA GLY A 414 12.48 -25.34 33.45
C GLY A 414 11.88 -25.51 32.06
N LEU A 415 12.56 -24.93 31.06
CA LEU A 415 12.26 -25.14 29.64
C LEU A 415 12.20 -26.65 29.31
N ASP A 416 11.19 -27.10 28.56
CA ASP A 416 11.13 -28.50 28.12
C ASP A 416 12.24 -28.81 27.10
N GLN A 417 13.32 -29.45 27.57
CA GLN A 417 14.49 -29.76 26.74
C GLN A 417 14.27 -30.93 25.77
N ASN A 418 13.12 -31.62 25.85
CA ASN A 418 12.72 -32.59 24.81
C ASN A 418 12.23 -31.84 23.56
N PHE A 419 11.61 -30.67 23.72
CA PHE A 419 11.17 -29.84 22.62
C PHE A 419 12.21 -28.78 22.24
N TRP A 420 12.89 -28.16 23.21
CA TRP A 420 13.84 -27.07 22.98
C TRP A 420 15.30 -27.47 23.15
N SER A 421 16.18 -26.74 22.49
CA SER A 421 17.61 -26.75 22.71
C SER A 421 18.14 -25.32 22.80
N TYR A 422 19.24 -25.13 23.53
CA TYR A 422 19.91 -23.84 23.64
C TYR A 422 20.85 -23.61 22.46
N GLU A 423 20.97 -22.36 22.02
CA GLU A 423 22.14 -21.92 21.25
C GLU A 423 23.23 -21.43 22.21
N ILE A 424 24.48 -21.81 21.93
CA ILE A 424 25.61 -21.50 22.81
C ILE A 424 26.74 -20.90 21.98
N GLY A 425 27.13 -19.69 22.36
CA GLY A 425 28.25 -18.95 21.79
C GLY A 425 27.85 -17.74 20.94
N PHE A 426 28.80 -17.30 20.11
CA PHE A 426 28.55 -16.36 19.03
C PHE A 426 27.93 -17.11 17.86
N ILE A 427 26.79 -16.63 17.38
CA ILE A 427 25.98 -17.40 16.41
C ILE A 427 25.82 -16.65 15.08
N ARG A 428 25.38 -15.39 15.11
CA ARG A 428 24.96 -14.68 13.90
C ARG A 428 25.18 -13.16 13.98
N ASN A 429 25.11 -12.53 12.81
CA ASN A 429 25.03 -11.07 12.58
C ASN A 429 26.09 -10.19 13.28
N HIS A 430 27.24 -10.73 13.67
CA HIS A 430 28.25 -9.99 14.45
C HIS A 430 27.65 -9.30 15.69
N GLU A 431 26.68 -9.95 16.33
CA GLU A 431 26.03 -9.47 17.54
C GLU A 431 27.01 -9.52 18.72
N ALA A 432 26.80 -8.66 19.74
CA ALA A 432 27.78 -8.47 20.79
C ALA A 432 27.75 -9.58 21.86
N GLN A 433 26.59 -10.22 22.07
CA GLN A 433 26.39 -11.20 23.13
C GLN A 433 26.96 -12.58 22.83
N TYR A 434 27.34 -13.27 23.90
CA TYR A 434 27.56 -14.71 23.91
C TYR A 434 26.32 -15.43 24.45
N TYR A 435 25.67 -16.26 23.64
CA TYR A 435 24.50 -17.01 24.09
C TYR A 435 24.86 -18.14 25.06
N ARG A 436 24.10 -18.32 26.14
CA ARG A 436 24.28 -19.44 27.07
C ARG A 436 22.97 -19.87 27.78
N PRO A 437 22.92 -21.10 28.32
CA PRO A 437 21.74 -21.59 29.03
C PRO A 437 21.41 -20.82 30.32
N GLU A 438 22.39 -20.26 31.03
CA GLU A 438 22.18 -19.55 32.31
C GLU A 438 21.39 -18.25 32.17
N ASN A 439 21.22 -17.78 30.93
CA ASN A 439 20.45 -16.61 30.56
C ASN A 439 19.00 -16.95 30.19
N VAL A 440 18.60 -18.23 30.27
CA VAL A 440 17.25 -18.72 29.97
C VAL A 440 16.68 -19.44 31.19
N PHE A 441 15.73 -18.82 31.87
CA PHE A 441 15.16 -19.36 33.11
C PHE A 441 13.70 -18.97 33.28
N VAL A 442 12.93 -19.77 34.01
CA VAL A 442 11.54 -19.43 34.36
C VAL A 442 11.54 -18.63 35.66
N ALA A 443 10.92 -17.45 35.62
CA ALA A 443 10.73 -16.58 36.78
C ALA A 443 9.37 -15.87 36.69
N ASN A 444 8.68 -15.72 37.82
CA ASN A 444 7.40 -14.99 37.91
C ASN A 444 6.32 -15.47 36.94
N GLY A 445 6.26 -16.78 36.66
CA GLY A 445 5.26 -17.36 35.76
C GLY A 445 5.51 -17.10 34.27
N ALA A 446 6.76 -16.82 33.88
CA ALA A 446 7.17 -16.61 32.49
C ALA A 446 8.60 -17.14 32.28
N LEU A 447 8.90 -17.59 31.06
CA LEU A 447 10.26 -17.82 30.60
C LEU A 447 10.93 -16.48 30.32
N ALA A 448 12.12 -16.25 30.89
CA ALA A 448 12.92 -15.06 30.67
C ALA A 448 14.18 -15.43 29.86
N LEU A 449 14.39 -14.72 28.75
CA LEU A 449 15.67 -14.66 28.05
C LEU A 449 16.31 -13.34 28.45
N GLU A 450 17.35 -13.40 29.28
CA GLU A 450 17.94 -12.23 29.94
C GLU A 450 19.29 -11.84 29.34
N GLY A 451 19.37 -10.63 28.80
CA GLY A 451 20.62 -10.01 28.37
C GLY A 451 21.33 -9.36 29.56
N ARG A 452 22.64 -9.59 29.72
CA ARG A 452 23.46 -9.05 30.83
C ARG A 452 24.73 -8.41 30.30
N ALA A 453 25.23 -7.40 31.01
CA ALA A 453 26.58 -6.88 30.84
C ALA A 453 27.53 -7.66 31.76
N GLU A 454 28.06 -8.77 31.27
CA GLU A 454 29.00 -9.62 32.00
C GLU A 454 30.05 -10.22 31.06
N GLY A 455 31.30 -10.23 31.51
CA GLY A 455 32.42 -10.74 30.72
C GLY A 455 32.47 -12.26 30.72
N VAL A 456 32.57 -12.87 29.54
CA VAL A 456 32.74 -14.32 29.37
C VAL A 456 33.81 -14.68 28.35
N LEU A 457 34.52 -15.77 28.61
CA LEU A 457 35.46 -16.37 27.66
C LEU A 457 34.68 -17.20 26.62
N ASN A 458 35.05 -17.07 25.35
CA ASN A 458 34.53 -17.92 24.29
C ASN A 458 35.13 -19.32 24.40
N ALA A 459 34.32 -20.31 24.79
CA ALA A 459 34.76 -21.70 24.90
C ALA A 459 35.19 -22.32 23.55
N ARG A 460 34.82 -21.70 22.42
CA ARG A 460 35.21 -22.13 21.06
C ARG A 460 36.36 -21.30 20.48
N TYR A 461 37.05 -20.52 21.32
CA TYR A 461 38.11 -19.64 20.86
C TYR A 461 39.22 -20.42 20.15
N ASP A 462 39.57 -19.94 18.96
CA ASP A 462 40.66 -20.40 18.13
C ASP A 462 41.28 -19.18 17.46
N GLY A 463 42.43 -18.74 17.99
CA GLY A 463 43.13 -17.56 17.49
C GLY A 463 43.66 -17.68 16.06
N ALA A 464 43.65 -18.88 15.47
CA ALA A 464 43.99 -19.10 14.07
C ALA A 464 42.77 -19.06 13.13
N SER A 465 41.55 -19.10 13.68
CA SER A 465 40.31 -19.08 12.89
C SER A 465 40.09 -17.72 12.22
N LYS A 466 39.56 -17.74 10.99
CA LYS A 466 39.04 -16.53 10.31
C LYS A 466 37.56 -16.28 10.59
N ASP A 467 36.85 -17.29 11.10
CA ASP A 467 35.47 -17.16 11.54
C ASP A 467 35.41 -16.39 12.86
N TRP A 468 34.74 -15.24 12.86
CA TRP A 468 34.60 -14.35 14.00
C TRP A 468 34.00 -15.04 15.22
N THR A 469 33.10 -16.02 15.02
CA THR A 469 32.49 -16.76 16.12
C THR A 469 33.50 -17.58 16.92
N ARG A 470 34.69 -17.84 16.33
CA ARG A 470 35.80 -18.57 16.93
C ARG A 470 37.03 -17.69 17.18
N SER A 471 37.24 -16.61 16.42
CA SER A 471 38.41 -15.74 16.62
C SER A 471 38.19 -14.65 17.68
N THR A 472 36.94 -14.41 18.10
CA THR A 472 36.65 -13.52 19.23
C THR A 472 36.90 -14.23 20.56
N LEU A 473 37.85 -13.70 21.35
CA LEU A 473 38.29 -14.29 22.63
C LEU A 473 37.25 -14.16 23.75
N THR A 474 36.69 -12.96 23.93
CA THR A 474 35.74 -12.66 25.01
C THR A 474 34.52 -11.92 24.47
N SER A 475 33.39 -12.07 25.16
CA SER A 475 32.27 -11.14 25.05
C SER A 475 32.14 -10.33 26.34
N GLU A 476 31.67 -9.09 26.23
CA GLU A 476 31.29 -8.25 27.36
C GLU A 476 29.79 -8.40 27.73
N TYR A 477 29.06 -9.22 26.98
CA TYR A 477 27.63 -9.38 27.11
C TYR A 477 27.21 -10.85 26.99
N THR A 478 26.18 -11.24 27.72
CA THR A 478 25.57 -12.58 27.58
C THR A 478 24.08 -12.45 27.35
N SER A 479 23.47 -13.46 26.73
CA SER A 479 22.02 -13.50 26.55
C SER A 479 21.51 -14.93 26.34
N GLY A 480 20.19 -15.06 26.20
CA GLY A 480 19.49 -16.32 25.96
C GLY A 480 19.05 -16.48 24.50
N SER A 481 19.16 -17.71 23.98
CA SER A 481 18.55 -18.14 22.71
C SER A 481 18.18 -19.63 22.78
N ILE A 482 16.99 -19.95 22.27
CA ILE A 482 16.46 -21.31 22.18
C ILE A 482 15.93 -21.60 20.78
N PHE A 483 15.97 -22.86 20.37
CA PHE A 483 15.37 -23.32 19.13
C PHE A 483 14.68 -24.68 19.31
N SER A 484 13.63 -24.94 18.53
CA SER A 484 12.89 -26.19 18.61
C SER A 484 13.69 -27.33 17.98
N ARG A 485 13.75 -28.47 18.66
CA ARG A 485 14.23 -29.75 18.11
C ARG A 485 13.26 -30.27 17.06
N PHE A 486 11.97 -29.98 17.22
CA PHE A 486 10.93 -30.22 16.24
C PHE A 486 11.08 -29.27 15.04
N SER A 487 11.04 -29.82 13.82
CA SER A 487 10.88 -29.04 12.60
C SER A 487 9.46 -29.20 12.10
N MET A 488 8.75 -28.10 11.92
CA MET A 488 7.36 -28.10 11.49
C MET A 488 7.26 -27.69 10.03
N ARG A 489 6.29 -28.28 9.33
CA ARG A 489 5.78 -27.80 8.06
C ARG A 489 4.29 -27.53 8.22
N TYR A 490 3.91 -26.26 8.08
CA TYR A 490 2.54 -25.77 8.26
C TYR A 490 1.97 -25.97 9.69
N GLY A 491 0.86 -25.27 9.94
CA GLY A 491 0.19 -25.22 11.23
C GLY A 491 0.16 -23.81 11.79
N ALA A 492 0.34 -23.66 13.10
CA ALA A 492 0.37 -22.36 13.75
C ALA A 492 1.35 -22.32 14.92
N VAL A 493 1.92 -21.15 15.17
CA VAL A 493 2.75 -20.86 16.34
C VAL A 493 2.16 -19.65 17.03
N GLU A 494 1.79 -19.78 18.30
CA GLU A 494 1.24 -18.71 19.12
C GLU A 494 2.12 -18.50 20.35
N VAL A 495 2.62 -17.28 20.52
CA VAL A 495 3.51 -16.91 21.61
C VAL A 495 2.94 -15.67 22.30
N VAL A 496 2.75 -15.77 23.62
CA VAL A 496 2.39 -14.62 24.44
C VAL A 496 3.65 -14.06 25.09
N ALA A 497 4.09 -12.88 24.68
CA ALA A 497 5.37 -12.32 25.12
C ALA A 497 5.32 -10.82 25.41
N ARG A 498 6.34 -10.34 26.11
CA ARG A 498 6.60 -8.93 26.41
C ARG A 498 8.07 -8.61 26.13
N ALA A 499 8.31 -7.64 25.26
CA ALA A 499 9.66 -7.24 24.86
C ALA A 499 10.36 -6.38 25.93
N PRO A 500 11.70 -6.41 26.02
CA PRO A 500 12.44 -5.48 26.85
C PRO A 500 12.36 -4.04 26.35
N LYS A 501 12.82 -3.11 27.20
CA LYS A 501 13.19 -1.74 26.81
C LYS A 501 14.71 -1.63 26.72
N GLY A 502 15.18 -0.55 26.10
CA GLY A 502 16.59 -0.16 26.11
C GLY A 502 17.24 -0.28 24.73
N ALA A 503 17.97 0.76 24.34
CA ALA A 503 18.71 0.78 23.08
C ALA A 503 19.71 -0.39 23.03
N GLY A 504 19.85 -1.00 21.85
CA GLY A 504 20.69 -2.18 21.65
C GLY A 504 20.02 -3.52 21.98
N THR A 505 18.82 -3.57 22.55
CA THR A 505 18.07 -4.83 22.68
C THR A 505 17.44 -5.22 21.34
N TRP A 506 17.45 -6.51 21.02
CA TRP A 506 16.83 -7.07 19.81
C TRP A 506 16.17 -8.43 20.13
N PRO A 507 14.99 -8.44 20.76
CA PRO A 507 14.17 -9.65 20.90
C PRO A 507 13.64 -10.14 19.56
N ALA A 508 13.61 -11.46 19.37
CA ALA A 508 13.04 -12.09 18.18
C ALA A 508 12.28 -13.39 18.50
N ILE A 509 11.15 -13.60 17.81
CA ILE A 509 10.42 -14.87 17.68
C ILE A 509 10.33 -15.14 16.19
N TRP A 510 10.94 -16.21 15.73
CA TRP A 510 11.16 -16.43 14.31
C TRP A 510 11.28 -17.91 13.98
N MET A 511 11.33 -18.22 12.70
CA MET A 511 11.50 -19.56 12.19
C MET A 511 12.58 -19.57 11.12
N LEU A 512 13.42 -20.59 11.11
CA LEU A 512 14.51 -20.72 10.16
C LEU A 512 14.56 -22.13 9.59
N GLY A 513 14.86 -22.22 8.30
CA GLY A 513 15.31 -23.45 7.65
C GLY A 513 16.48 -23.16 6.71
N GLY A 514 17.22 -24.20 6.34
CA GLY A 514 18.42 -24.07 5.49
C GLY A 514 19.72 -24.03 6.28
N ASP A 515 19.67 -24.30 7.59
CA ASP A 515 20.86 -24.62 8.41
C ASP A 515 21.63 -25.84 7.85
N ASP A 516 20.95 -26.65 7.02
CA ASP A 516 21.43 -27.81 6.28
C ASP A 516 21.91 -27.49 4.85
N GLY A 517 21.83 -26.23 4.42
CA GLY A 517 22.18 -25.77 3.09
C GLY A 517 21.00 -25.12 2.34
N PRO A 518 21.24 -24.58 1.13
CA PRO A 518 20.20 -23.94 0.33
C PRO A 518 19.04 -24.92 0.00
N PRO A 519 17.80 -24.41 -0.18
CA PRO A 519 17.43 -23.00 -0.24
C PRO A 519 17.19 -22.36 1.13
N TYR A 520 17.53 -21.06 1.23
CA TYR A 520 17.31 -20.25 2.43
C TYR A 520 15.83 -19.93 2.61
N ARG A 521 15.37 -19.98 3.87
CA ARG A 521 14.00 -19.69 4.24
C ARG A 521 13.88 -19.27 5.70
N GLU A 522 13.18 -18.18 5.94
CA GLU A 522 13.01 -17.59 7.27
C GLU A 522 11.64 -16.92 7.37
N ILE A 523 11.04 -16.98 8.56
CA ILE A 523 9.80 -16.26 8.89
C ILE A 523 9.99 -15.60 10.26
N ASP A 524 10.01 -14.28 10.26
CA ASP A 524 10.13 -13.46 11.46
C ASP A 524 8.73 -13.08 11.94
N ILE A 525 8.26 -13.80 12.97
CA ILE A 525 6.95 -13.55 13.59
C ILE A 525 7.00 -12.23 14.38
N VAL A 526 8.13 -11.98 15.03
CA VAL A 526 8.44 -10.75 15.76
C VAL A 526 9.92 -10.50 15.68
N GLU A 527 10.28 -9.30 15.25
CA GLU A 527 11.53 -8.65 15.63
C GLU A 527 11.20 -7.26 16.18
N ALA A 528 11.84 -6.88 17.27
CA ALA A 528 11.81 -5.50 17.74
C ALA A 528 13.23 -5.06 18.06
N VAL A 529 13.54 -3.78 17.85
CA VAL A 529 14.85 -3.22 18.19
C VAL A 529 14.70 -2.00 19.08
N GLY A 530 15.49 -1.93 20.14
CA GLY A 530 15.42 -0.85 21.13
C GLY A 530 15.66 0.55 20.54
N LYS A 531 16.32 0.65 19.38
CA LYS A 531 16.51 1.92 18.65
C LYS A 531 15.23 2.42 17.94
N HIS A 532 14.27 1.53 17.69
CA HIS A 532 12.94 1.84 17.14
C HIS A 532 11.87 1.42 18.15
N PRO A 533 11.73 2.15 19.27
CA PRO A 533 10.81 1.77 20.32
C PRO A 533 9.38 1.65 19.77
N ASN A 534 8.65 0.67 20.27
CA ASN A 534 7.26 0.36 19.90
C ASN A 534 7.07 -0.18 18.48
N ILE A 535 8.10 -0.31 17.64
CA ILE A 535 7.93 -0.90 16.30
C ILE A 535 8.25 -2.39 16.36
N VAL A 536 7.32 -3.20 15.88
CA VAL A 536 7.50 -4.62 15.59
C VAL A 536 7.66 -4.79 14.08
N PHE A 537 8.72 -5.48 13.68
CA PHE A 537 8.98 -5.92 12.32
C PHE A 537 8.55 -7.38 12.21
N THR A 538 7.82 -7.70 11.14
CA THR A 538 7.45 -9.08 10.81
C THR A 538 7.83 -9.33 9.36
N SER A 539 8.54 -10.42 9.10
CA SER A 539 9.13 -10.65 7.78
C SER A 539 9.02 -12.11 7.33
N ALA A 540 9.19 -12.33 6.03
CA ALA A 540 9.51 -13.63 5.48
C ALA A 540 10.63 -13.45 4.45
N HIS A 541 11.56 -14.39 4.42
CA HIS A 541 12.70 -14.37 3.51
C HIS A 541 12.80 -15.73 2.83
N ALA A 542 12.97 -15.74 1.50
CA ALA A 542 13.16 -16.99 0.77
C ALA A 542 13.93 -16.80 -0.53
N GLY A 543 14.87 -17.71 -0.79
CA GLY A 543 15.67 -17.68 -2.01
C GLY A 543 16.58 -18.89 -2.14
N PRO A 544 17.18 -19.10 -3.32
CA PRO A 544 18.17 -20.16 -3.51
C PRO A 544 19.42 -19.94 -2.65
N THR A 545 19.79 -18.69 -2.37
CA THR A 545 20.92 -18.31 -1.51
C THR A 545 20.58 -17.06 -0.69
N LEU A 546 21.41 -16.74 0.32
CA LEU A 546 21.31 -15.49 1.09
C LEU A 546 21.46 -14.22 0.22
N ASP A 547 22.16 -14.31 -0.90
CA ASP A 547 22.36 -13.19 -1.83
C ASP A 547 21.19 -13.00 -2.82
N GLU A 548 20.29 -13.98 -2.89
CA GLU A 548 19.18 -14.05 -3.85
C GLU A 548 17.82 -14.17 -3.16
N LEU A 549 17.64 -13.44 -2.06
CA LEU A 549 16.41 -13.48 -1.28
C LEU A 549 15.29 -12.63 -1.89
N THR A 550 14.09 -13.16 -1.84
CA THR A 550 12.86 -12.38 -1.88
C THR A 550 12.40 -12.13 -0.45
N ASN A 551 12.13 -10.87 -0.14
CA ASN A 551 11.80 -10.41 1.20
C ASN A 551 10.39 -9.84 1.21
N TRP A 552 9.62 -10.23 2.22
CA TRP A 552 8.33 -9.65 2.57
C TRP A 552 8.46 -9.09 3.98
N SER A 553 7.97 -7.88 4.22
CA SER A 553 8.11 -7.25 5.54
C SER A 553 6.94 -6.32 5.82
N ALA A 554 6.55 -6.23 7.09
CA ALA A 554 5.62 -5.25 7.59
C ALA A 554 6.13 -4.65 8.90
N GLU A 555 5.85 -3.37 9.10
CA GLU A 555 6.12 -2.65 10.35
C GLU A 555 4.81 -2.36 11.05
N THR A 556 4.74 -2.65 12.34
CA THR A 556 3.56 -2.37 13.17
C THR A 556 3.96 -1.59 14.40
N ASN A 557 3.33 -0.43 14.59
CA ASN A 557 3.44 0.33 15.84
C ASN A 557 2.59 -0.33 16.94
N VAL A 558 3.24 -0.73 18.03
CA VAL A 558 2.70 -1.33 19.25
C VAL A 558 3.16 -0.48 20.44
N PRO A 559 2.43 0.60 20.80
CA PRO A 559 2.84 1.54 21.85
C PRO A 559 3.07 0.89 23.23
N THR A 560 2.48 -0.29 23.47
CA THR A 560 2.55 -1.03 24.72
C THR A 560 3.51 -2.23 24.69
N LEU A 561 4.34 -2.33 23.64
CA LEU A 561 5.24 -3.46 23.35
C LEU A 561 6.05 -3.95 24.55
N SER A 562 6.56 -3.03 25.37
CA SER A 562 7.38 -3.36 26.54
C SER A 562 6.65 -3.20 27.88
N SER A 563 5.37 -2.84 27.89
CA SER A 563 4.58 -2.65 29.11
C SER A 563 3.46 -3.67 29.28
N GLN A 564 3.00 -4.29 28.20
CA GLN A 564 1.92 -5.28 28.20
C GLN A 564 2.36 -6.61 27.58
N TRP A 565 1.56 -7.65 27.81
CA TRP A 565 1.68 -8.92 27.12
C TRP A 565 0.94 -8.85 25.80
N HIS A 566 1.58 -9.30 24.73
CA HIS A 566 1.00 -9.34 23.40
C HIS A 566 0.94 -10.78 22.89
N VAL A 567 -0.09 -11.09 22.10
CA VAL A 567 -0.24 -12.38 21.43
C VAL A 567 0.34 -12.26 20.03
N TYR A 568 1.42 -12.98 19.77
CA TYR A 568 2.03 -13.09 18.46
C TYR A 568 1.68 -14.44 17.86
N ARG A 569 1.04 -14.45 16.70
CA ARG A 569 0.57 -15.67 16.08
C ARG A 569 0.96 -15.74 14.62
N LEU A 570 1.60 -16.84 14.24
CA LEU A 570 1.80 -17.28 12.87
C LEU A 570 0.75 -18.34 12.53
N ASP A 571 0.09 -18.19 11.39
CA ASP A 571 -0.70 -19.21 10.71
C ASP A 571 -0.02 -19.51 9.36
N TRP A 572 0.46 -20.74 9.20
CA TRP A 572 1.29 -21.15 8.05
C TRP A 572 0.68 -22.35 7.33
N SER A 573 0.53 -22.21 6.01
CA SER A 573 0.02 -23.22 5.10
C SER A 573 0.79 -23.22 3.79
N ALA A 574 0.47 -24.16 2.89
CA ALA A 574 1.03 -24.18 1.55
C ALA A 574 0.60 -22.96 0.72
N GLU A 575 -0.53 -22.34 1.04
CA GLU A 575 -1.13 -21.24 0.30
C GLU A 575 -0.77 -19.88 0.87
N ALA A 576 -0.60 -19.78 2.19
CA ALA A 576 -0.38 -18.52 2.88
C ALA A 576 0.41 -18.68 4.17
N ILE A 577 1.23 -17.68 4.46
CA ILE A 577 1.88 -17.36 5.73
C ILE A 577 1.23 -16.07 6.23
N ALA A 578 0.60 -16.10 7.39
CA ALA A 578 -0.01 -14.93 8.00
C ALA A 578 0.51 -14.73 9.41
N VAL A 579 0.94 -13.52 9.73
CA VAL A 579 1.33 -13.14 11.09
C VAL A 579 0.31 -12.16 11.65
N SER A 580 -0.08 -12.34 12.90
CA SER A 580 -0.97 -11.45 13.63
C SER A 580 -0.41 -11.06 14.99
N ILE A 581 -0.73 -9.83 15.40
CA ILE A 581 -0.43 -9.27 16.71
C ILE A 581 -1.75 -8.90 17.36
N ASP A 582 -2.04 -9.48 18.52
CA ASP A 582 -3.30 -9.30 19.28
C ASP A 582 -4.55 -9.56 18.41
N GLY A 583 -4.48 -10.58 17.55
CA GLY A 583 -5.56 -10.97 16.65
C GLY A 583 -5.69 -10.11 15.39
N ARG A 584 -4.93 -9.02 15.25
CA ARG A 584 -4.87 -8.22 14.02
C ARG A 584 -3.78 -8.77 13.12
N GLN A 585 -4.14 -9.24 11.92
CA GLN A 585 -3.17 -9.66 10.92
C GLN A 585 -2.30 -8.46 10.49
N VAL A 586 -0.98 -8.64 10.52
CA VAL A 586 0.03 -7.62 10.19
C VAL A 586 0.86 -7.98 8.97
N LEU A 587 1.00 -9.27 8.66
CA LEU A 587 1.69 -9.78 7.48
C LEU A 587 0.86 -10.87 6.81
N SER A 588 0.87 -10.90 5.48
CA SER A 588 0.34 -12.02 4.69
C SER A 588 1.18 -12.22 3.43
N VAL A 589 1.70 -13.43 3.28
CA VAL A 589 2.60 -13.84 2.20
C VAL A 589 2.05 -15.10 1.55
N ALA A 590 1.95 -15.11 0.23
CA ALA A 590 1.59 -16.30 -0.54
C ALA A 590 2.86 -16.92 -1.15
N PRO A 591 3.23 -18.17 -0.82
CA PRO A 591 4.39 -18.84 -1.42
C PRO A 591 4.28 -18.97 -2.95
N ARG A 592 5.35 -18.67 -3.69
CA ARG A 592 5.40 -18.60 -5.17
C ARG A 592 5.57 -19.97 -5.81
N GLY A 593 4.45 -20.56 -6.22
CA GLY A 593 4.46 -21.85 -6.88
C GLY A 593 4.81 -23.00 -5.93
N PRO A 594 4.86 -24.24 -6.43
CA PRO A 594 5.00 -25.44 -5.58
C PRO A 594 6.38 -25.60 -4.94
N ASP A 595 7.43 -25.03 -5.56
CA ASP A 595 8.83 -25.21 -5.14
C ASP A 595 9.37 -24.08 -4.26
N ASP A 596 8.51 -23.15 -3.82
CA ASP A 596 8.93 -22.03 -2.98
C ASP A 596 9.54 -22.54 -1.66
N PRO A 597 10.74 -22.08 -1.25
CA PRO A 597 11.37 -22.48 0.01
C PRO A 597 10.48 -22.26 1.25
N LEU A 598 9.55 -21.29 1.22
CA LEU A 598 8.57 -21.06 2.29
C LEU A 598 7.56 -22.20 2.47
N ARG A 599 7.56 -23.21 1.59
CA ARG A 599 6.77 -24.45 1.75
C ARG A 599 7.55 -25.57 2.43
N MET A 600 8.84 -25.37 2.69
CA MET A 600 9.72 -26.37 3.30
C MET A 600 9.74 -26.25 4.83
N PRO A 601 10.05 -27.34 5.57
CA PRO A 601 10.07 -27.33 7.03
C PRO A 601 11.05 -26.30 7.62
N MET A 602 10.67 -25.72 8.76
CA MET A 602 11.48 -24.77 9.54
C MET A 602 11.47 -25.13 11.03
N ARG A 603 12.43 -24.60 11.79
CA ARG A 603 12.49 -24.70 13.25
C ARG A 603 12.16 -23.36 13.88
N ILE A 604 11.45 -23.38 15.00
CA ILE A 604 11.10 -22.19 15.78
C ILE A 604 12.34 -21.75 16.56
N ARG A 605 12.56 -20.44 16.66
CA ARG A 605 13.68 -19.82 17.37
C ARG A 605 13.15 -18.64 18.18
N ILE A 606 13.66 -18.49 19.41
CA ILE A 606 13.34 -17.37 20.29
C ILE A 606 14.62 -16.91 20.97
N ASN A 607 14.96 -15.63 20.83
CA ASN A 607 16.18 -15.06 21.39
C ASN A 607 16.03 -13.61 21.82
N LEU A 608 17.01 -13.15 22.60
CA LEU A 608 17.28 -11.74 22.84
C LEU A 608 18.70 -11.45 22.36
N ALA A 609 18.87 -10.84 21.19
CA ALA A 609 20.16 -10.34 20.73
C ALA A 609 20.49 -8.98 21.40
N LEU A 610 21.78 -8.64 21.48
CA LEU A 610 22.28 -7.37 21.97
C LEU A 610 23.26 -6.77 20.94
N GLY A 611 22.96 -5.56 20.49
CA GLY A 611 23.77 -4.82 19.54
C GLY A 611 23.68 -5.34 18.10
N GLY A 612 24.83 -5.51 17.45
CA GLY A 612 24.89 -5.80 16.01
C GLY A 612 24.52 -4.59 15.15
N SER A 613 24.57 -4.78 13.82
CA SER A 613 24.21 -3.73 12.85
C SER A 613 22.75 -3.29 12.99
N TRP A 614 21.87 -4.22 13.38
CA TRP A 614 20.44 -3.94 13.54
C TRP A 614 20.07 -3.41 14.92
N GLY A 615 20.46 -4.05 16.03
CA GLY A 615 20.14 -3.57 17.38
C GLY A 615 20.81 -2.24 17.74
N GLY A 616 21.97 -1.93 17.16
CA GLY A 616 22.68 -0.66 17.34
C GLY A 616 23.48 -0.57 18.65
N GLN A 617 23.73 0.65 19.12
CA GLN A 617 24.52 0.85 20.34
C GLN A 617 23.78 0.35 21.60
N ILE A 618 24.45 -0.47 22.41
CA ILE A 618 23.89 -1.03 23.65
C ILE A 618 23.94 0.00 24.78
N ASP A 619 22.77 0.32 25.34
CA ASP A 619 22.67 1.04 26.60
C ASP A 619 22.93 0.09 27.77
N ARG A 620 24.16 0.11 28.30
CA ARG A 620 24.54 -0.73 29.45
C ARG A 620 23.70 -0.45 30.69
N SER A 621 23.15 0.76 30.86
CA SER A 621 22.32 1.10 32.02
C SER A 621 20.92 0.47 31.97
N ALA A 622 20.49 0.01 30.79
CA ALA A 622 19.24 -0.71 30.60
C ALA A 622 19.36 -2.23 30.83
N LEU A 623 20.56 -2.74 31.18
CA LEU A 623 20.79 -4.15 31.48
C LEU A 623 20.77 -4.41 33.00
N PRO A 624 20.24 -5.57 33.46
CA PRO A 624 19.74 -6.67 32.66
C PRO A 624 18.39 -6.37 31.99
N ALA A 625 18.27 -6.79 30.73
CA ALA A 625 17.04 -6.67 29.95
C ALA A 625 16.43 -8.06 29.73
N ARG A 626 15.11 -8.20 29.85
CA ARG A 626 14.41 -9.49 29.73
C ARG A 626 13.43 -9.48 28.58
N PHE A 627 13.54 -10.49 27.71
CA PHE A 627 12.46 -10.88 26.83
C PHE A 627 11.65 -11.99 27.53
N GLU A 628 10.41 -11.69 27.88
CA GLU A 628 9.60 -12.56 28.71
C GLU A 628 8.50 -13.22 27.90
N ILE A 629 8.30 -14.52 28.09
CA ILE A 629 7.35 -15.36 27.38
C ILE A 629 6.44 -16.02 28.40
N ARG A 630 5.16 -15.70 28.36
CA ARG A 630 4.14 -16.26 29.25
C ARG A 630 3.65 -17.62 28.76
N SER A 631 3.51 -17.80 27.45
CA SER A 631 3.12 -19.11 26.91
C SER A 631 3.54 -19.29 25.46
N ILE A 632 3.75 -20.54 25.07
CA ILE A 632 4.01 -20.97 23.69
C ILE A 632 3.03 -22.10 23.36
N ARG A 633 2.35 -22.01 22.23
CA ARG A 633 1.54 -23.09 21.66
C ARG A 633 1.93 -23.32 20.22
N VAL A 634 2.20 -24.57 19.89
CA VAL A 634 2.52 -25.01 18.52
C VAL A 634 1.45 -25.97 18.07
N TYR A 635 0.86 -25.68 16.92
CA TYR A 635 -0.12 -26.51 16.26
C TYR A 635 0.48 -26.99 14.93
N SER A 636 0.29 -28.26 14.58
CA SER A 636 0.75 -28.80 13.30
C SER A 636 -0.32 -29.63 12.61
N ASN A 637 -0.24 -29.68 11.27
CA ASN A 637 -1.06 -30.54 10.41
C ASN A 637 -0.40 -31.91 10.16
N GLU A 638 0.87 -32.07 10.54
CA GLU A 638 1.66 -33.28 10.37
C GLU A 638 2.02 -33.81 11.77
N MET A 639 1.86 -35.12 12.00
CA MET A 639 2.28 -35.80 13.24
C MET A 639 3.68 -36.35 13.11
#